data_AF-A0A3Q3NCJ5-F1
#
_entry.id   AF-A0A3Q3NCJ5-F1
#
_cell.length_a   1.000
_cell.length_b   1.000
_cell.length_c   1.000
_cell.angle_alpha   90.00
_cell.angle_beta   90.00
_cell.angle_gamma   90.00
#
_symmetry.space_group_name_H-M   'P 1'
#
loop_
_entity.id
_entity.type
_entity.pdbx_description
1 polymer ?
#
loop_
_entity_poly.entity_id
_entity_poly.type
_entity_poly.pdbx_seq_one_letter_code
_entity_poly.pdbx_strand_id
1 'polypeptide(L)'
;LRPKMNLFFLIFISIKAALSLEYCPSHCQCDWNIYSVSCFGVDIMPIFHSSTQEVRHLKIRRSLYREVLVYFVHVFFRYISNDDTLSYLERHSFYNLSKVTHIQLTGIKTLSYIHQEAFKDLPNLKYLGITNTGLTSFPGLHYIQSSQEDFVLEVVENVHIQVIPANSFTGISEHSLTIMLNSNGVKEIQRYAFNGSRLEEVYLYRNVDLEQIDELAFYGVIRGPTHLDLSETKVGSLPSIGMETIETLQAKNTWALKALPPFRAFLHLQSAELTFASHCCGLNMLKRWRGQLEAVICNLTLTALGKMKESSAIPSQRYLGHRLYSHRKDSFGVPAASTANHNNYSNTPACPTEQTLTEGMFYVEVPTEHLSEGFDMALCNELHMDIHGLMCTPLPDALNPCEDVMSWSFLRVLVWVVSLLAISANLLVMLILLTSQQKVSVTRFLMGHLAFADFCMGMYLLLIACVDLYTRSHYYQYAIAWQTGSGCNLAGMLSVFASELSVYTLTLISLKRWHAIYYAMRPDRKMRLRHAAVLMLVGWLLCVFLALLPLVGVSSYQKVSICLPMDTETTAAQAYVVSVLVVNVIAFMVVCLCYLHIYCMVHNPQHQSSRCDTSMAKRMAVLIFTNFLCLVPICFYGLSAVLHQPLMTVTDSKV
;
A
#
# COMPACT_ATOMS: atom_id res chain seq x y z
N LEU A 1 -34.49 45.63 80.64
CA LEU A 1 -34.73 44.17 80.77
C LEU A 1 -34.48 43.50 79.42
N ARG A 2 -33.68 42.43 79.38
CA ARG A 2 -33.57 41.49 78.23
C ARG A 2 -34.90 40.73 78.03
N PRO A 3 -35.13 40.14 76.84
CA PRO A 3 -34.70 38.75 76.56
C PRO A 3 -33.95 38.68 75.20
N LYS A 4 -32.78 38.04 75.00
CA LYS A 4 -32.40 36.62 75.11
C LYS A 4 -33.33 35.65 74.37
N MET A 5 -33.09 35.48 73.07
CA MET A 5 -33.43 34.32 72.23
C MET A 5 -32.65 34.44 70.91
N ASN A 6 -31.91 33.50 70.36
CA ASN A 6 -31.34 32.25 70.85
C ASN A 6 -30.16 31.94 69.91
N LEU A 7 -28.93 31.99 70.43
CA LEU A 7 -27.68 31.61 69.74
C LEU A 7 -27.68 30.12 69.32
N PHE A 8 -28.66 29.34 69.81
CA PHE A 8 -28.90 27.95 69.44
C PHE A 8 -29.37 27.73 67.99
N PHE A 9 -30.00 28.73 67.36
CA PHE A 9 -30.51 28.56 65.98
C PHE A 9 -29.41 28.72 64.93
N LEU A 10 -28.40 29.56 65.19
CA LEU A 10 -27.23 29.69 64.32
C LEU A 10 -26.27 28.51 64.49
N ILE A 11 -26.15 27.93 65.69
CA ILE A 11 -25.35 26.72 65.90
C ILE A 11 -26.00 25.50 65.22
N PHE A 12 -27.33 25.39 65.16
CA PHE A 12 -27.98 24.29 64.43
C PHE A 12 -27.87 24.41 62.89
N ILE A 13 -27.78 25.63 62.35
CA ILE A 13 -27.58 25.85 60.91
C ILE A 13 -26.10 25.69 60.53
N SER A 14 -25.17 26.11 61.39
CA SER A 14 -23.73 25.87 61.18
C SER A 14 -23.31 24.42 61.44
N ILE A 15 -24.05 23.64 62.23
CA ILE A 15 -23.81 22.19 62.42
C ILE A 15 -24.42 21.35 61.30
N LYS A 16 -25.49 21.81 60.62
CA LYS A 16 -25.96 21.14 59.38
C LYS A 16 -25.08 21.43 58.16
N ALA A 17 -24.31 22.52 58.18
CA ALA A 17 -23.34 22.84 57.12
C ALA A 17 -21.93 22.25 57.35
N ALA A 18 -21.66 21.67 58.52
CA ALA A 18 -20.35 21.10 58.87
C ALA A 18 -20.35 19.57 59.05
N LEU A 19 -21.43 18.90 58.64
CA LEU A 19 -21.57 17.44 58.66
C LEU A 19 -22.03 16.92 57.28
N SER A 20 -21.50 17.47 56.18
CA SER A 20 -21.33 16.71 54.95
C SER A 20 -20.01 15.97 55.05
N LEU A 21 -19.96 14.95 55.91
CA LEU A 21 -18.83 14.03 55.93
C LEU A 21 -18.80 13.38 54.54
N GLU A 22 -17.81 13.73 53.73
CA GLU A 22 -17.51 13.13 52.44
C GLU A 22 -17.38 11.61 52.62
N TYR A 23 -18.48 10.88 52.44
CA TYR A 23 -18.50 9.44 52.62
C TYR A 23 -17.79 8.78 51.43
N CYS A 24 -16.53 8.43 51.63
CA CYS A 24 -15.80 7.59 50.69
C CYS A 24 -16.01 6.11 51.06
N PRO A 25 -16.48 5.25 50.14
CA PRO A 25 -16.70 3.84 50.45
C PRO A 25 -15.42 3.15 50.91
N SER A 26 -15.55 2.17 51.82
CA SER A 26 -14.43 1.32 52.24
C SER A 26 -13.81 0.62 51.03
N HIS A 27 -12.47 0.57 50.97
CA HIS A 27 -11.70 0.10 49.81
C HIS A 27 -11.73 1.01 48.57
N CYS A 28 -12.21 2.25 48.72
CA CYS A 28 -12.12 3.28 47.70
C CYS A 28 -11.31 4.50 48.17
N GLN A 29 -10.65 5.14 47.22
CA GLN A 29 -9.95 6.40 47.33
C GLN A 29 -10.75 7.43 46.52
N CYS A 30 -11.28 8.43 47.22
CA CYS A 30 -12.09 9.48 46.63
C CYS A 30 -11.29 10.78 46.59
N ASP A 31 -11.26 11.43 45.43
CA ASP A 31 -10.70 12.75 45.21
C ASP A 31 -11.85 13.72 44.89
N TRP A 32 -12.28 14.46 45.91
CA TRP A 32 -13.42 15.37 45.84
C TRP A 32 -13.10 16.71 45.17
N ASN A 33 -11.83 17.01 44.87
CA ASN A 33 -11.45 18.17 44.06
C ASN A 33 -11.82 17.98 42.59
N ILE A 34 -11.78 16.73 42.12
CA ILE A 34 -12.11 16.33 40.73
C ILE A 34 -13.37 15.45 40.70
N TYR A 35 -14.05 15.30 41.84
CA TYR A 35 -15.22 14.43 42.03
C TYR A 35 -15.00 13.01 41.48
N SER A 36 -13.78 12.48 41.66
CA SER A 36 -13.37 11.19 41.12
C SER A 36 -13.25 10.13 42.21
N VAL A 37 -13.63 8.88 41.92
CA VAL A 37 -13.50 7.76 42.87
C VAL A 37 -12.75 6.59 42.23
N SER A 38 -11.82 6.01 42.98
CA SER A 38 -11.02 4.84 42.60
C SER A 38 -11.13 3.74 43.65
N CYS A 39 -11.69 2.59 43.32
CA CYS A 39 -11.93 1.48 44.23
C CYS A 39 -11.03 0.28 43.94
N PHE A 40 -10.44 -0.29 44.99
CA PHE A 40 -9.47 -1.39 44.92
C PHE A 40 -9.89 -2.59 45.78
N GLY A 41 -10.27 -3.71 45.14
CA GLY A 41 -10.48 -4.99 45.82
C GLY A 41 -11.80 -5.07 46.59
N VAL A 42 -12.88 -4.55 46.01
CA VAL A 42 -14.21 -4.54 46.63
C VAL A 42 -14.96 -5.82 46.26
N ASP A 43 -15.58 -6.50 47.22
CA ASP A 43 -16.36 -7.73 46.97
C ASP A 43 -17.78 -7.44 46.40
N ILE A 44 -18.29 -6.22 46.61
CA ILE A 44 -19.63 -5.75 46.21
C ILE A 44 -19.48 -4.32 45.64
N MET A 45 -20.26 -3.94 44.62
CA MET A 45 -20.25 -2.58 44.07
C MET A 45 -20.54 -1.53 45.16
N PRO A 46 -19.60 -0.61 45.46
CA PRO A 46 -19.82 0.41 46.48
C PRO A 46 -20.81 1.48 46.01
N ILE A 47 -21.63 1.99 46.93
CA ILE A 47 -22.58 3.07 46.65
C ILE A 47 -21.82 4.39 46.66
N PHE A 48 -21.71 5.05 45.50
CA PHE A 48 -21.09 6.36 45.36
C PHE A 48 -22.08 7.50 45.66
N HIS A 49 -21.54 8.64 46.12
CA HIS A 49 -22.33 9.83 46.42
C HIS A 49 -22.89 10.47 45.14
N SER A 50 -24.03 11.16 45.24
CA SER A 50 -24.74 11.76 44.09
C SER A 50 -23.97 12.87 43.36
N SER A 51 -22.87 13.36 43.95
CA SER A 51 -21.96 14.37 43.38
C SER A 51 -20.70 13.80 42.73
N THR A 52 -20.50 12.48 42.73
CA THR A 52 -19.38 11.84 42.03
C THR A 52 -19.55 12.01 40.52
N GLN A 53 -18.57 12.62 39.84
CA GLN A 53 -18.60 12.91 38.40
C GLN A 53 -17.79 11.89 37.58
N GLU A 54 -16.86 11.17 38.21
CA GLU A 54 -15.96 10.24 37.53
C GLU A 54 -15.63 9.03 38.41
N VAL A 55 -15.63 7.80 37.85
CA VAL A 55 -15.16 6.59 38.52
C VAL A 55 -14.05 6.05 37.65
N ARG A 56 -12.80 6.34 38.04
CA ARG A 56 -11.63 6.08 37.20
C ARG A 56 -11.23 4.62 37.20
N HIS A 57 -11.20 4.00 38.38
CA HIS A 57 -10.74 2.63 38.57
C HIS A 57 -11.70 1.90 39.51
N LEU A 58 -12.19 0.74 39.11
CA LEU A 58 -13.08 -0.08 39.94
C LEU A 58 -12.65 -1.54 39.84
N LYS A 59 -12.01 -2.05 40.88
CA LYS A 59 -11.53 -3.43 40.97
C LYS A 59 -12.48 -4.27 41.84
N ILE A 60 -13.22 -5.19 41.24
CA ILE A 60 -14.23 -6.02 41.90
C ILE A 60 -13.77 -7.49 41.98
N ARG A 61 -13.79 -8.07 43.19
CA ARG A 61 -13.24 -9.41 43.47
C ARG A 61 -14.18 -10.57 43.12
N ARG A 62 -15.50 -10.35 43.03
CA ARG A 62 -16.53 -11.37 42.71
C ARG A 62 -17.67 -10.81 41.85
N SER A 63 -18.30 -11.71 41.08
CA SER A 63 -19.36 -11.45 40.09
C SER A 63 -20.31 -10.29 40.43
N LEU A 64 -20.64 -9.49 39.41
CA LEU A 64 -21.73 -8.51 39.41
C LEU A 64 -23.08 -9.25 39.59
N TYR A 65 -23.43 -9.57 40.83
CA TYR A 65 -24.75 -10.12 41.15
C TYR A 65 -25.84 -9.05 40.98
N ARG A 66 -26.97 -9.53 40.43
CA ARG A 66 -28.27 -8.88 40.23
C ARG A 66 -28.56 -7.69 41.18
N GLU A 67 -28.88 -6.54 40.57
CA GLU A 67 -29.53 -5.35 41.16
C GLU A 67 -28.70 -4.30 41.92
N VAL A 68 -27.54 -3.85 41.40
CA VAL A 68 -26.92 -2.61 41.93
C VAL A 68 -26.39 -1.70 40.82
N LEU A 69 -27.27 -0.99 40.10
CA LEU A 69 -26.88 0.09 39.18
C LEU A 69 -27.98 1.15 38.94
N VAL A 70 -29.02 1.20 39.78
CA VAL A 70 -30.22 2.05 39.55
C VAL A 70 -30.04 3.52 39.98
N TYR A 71 -28.91 3.92 40.59
CA TYR A 71 -28.73 5.31 41.01
C TYR A 71 -27.31 5.81 40.76
N PHE A 72 -26.95 6.12 39.51
CA PHE A 72 -25.72 6.87 39.24
C PHE A 72 -25.95 8.06 38.29
N VAL A 73 -25.47 9.22 38.76
CA VAL A 73 -25.49 10.53 38.12
C VAL A 73 -24.11 10.75 37.51
N HIS A 74 -24.03 11.01 36.19
CA HIS A 74 -22.84 11.42 35.43
C HIS A 74 -21.53 10.74 35.82
N VAL A 75 -21.19 9.62 35.17
CA VAL A 75 -19.89 8.97 35.42
C VAL A 75 -19.34 8.34 34.14
N PHE A 76 -18.19 8.83 33.69
CA PHE A 76 -17.25 8.12 32.82
C PHE A 76 -16.86 6.80 33.51
N PHE A 77 -17.31 5.65 33.00
CA PHE A 77 -17.10 4.35 33.65
C PHE A 77 -15.94 3.61 32.98
N ARG A 78 -14.75 3.73 33.56
CA ARG A 78 -13.57 3.00 33.12
C ARG A 78 -13.36 1.78 34.01
N TYR A 79 -13.60 0.59 33.48
CA TYR A 79 -13.35 -0.68 34.16
C TYR A 79 -12.00 -1.26 33.71
N ILE A 80 -10.91 -0.76 34.31
CA ILE A 80 -9.60 -1.38 34.17
C ILE A 80 -9.52 -2.51 35.18
N SER A 81 -9.50 -3.75 34.69
CA SER A 81 -9.41 -4.94 35.52
C SER A 81 -8.20 -5.74 35.11
N ASN A 82 -7.13 -5.60 35.89
CA ASN A 82 -5.99 -6.53 35.92
C ASN A 82 -6.31 -7.72 36.85
N ASP A 83 -7.58 -8.12 36.94
CA ASP A 83 -8.07 -9.17 37.83
C ASP A 83 -8.14 -10.51 37.11
N ASP A 84 -7.53 -11.52 37.71
CA ASP A 84 -7.55 -12.92 37.25
C ASP A 84 -8.88 -13.63 37.56
N THR A 85 -9.90 -12.94 38.11
CA THR A 85 -11.11 -13.58 38.66
C THR A 85 -12.37 -13.45 37.81
N LEU A 86 -12.49 -12.41 36.96
CA LEU A 86 -13.69 -12.17 36.17
C LEU A 86 -13.72 -13.06 34.92
N SER A 87 -14.53 -14.11 34.95
CA SER A 87 -14.60 -15.11 33.87
C SER A 87 -15.74 -14.92 32.87
N TYR A 88 -16.85 -14.31 33.27
CA TYR A 88 -18.01 -14.06 32.41
C TYR A 88 -18.78 -12.79 32.83
N LEU A 89 -19.45 -12.12 31.87
CA LEU A 89 -20.43 -11.05 32.13
C LEU A 89 -21.86 -11.59 32.04
N GLU A 90 -22.65 -11.36 33.09
CA GLU A 90 -24.02 -11.83 33.19
C GLU A 90 -25.02 -10.95 32.40
N ARG A 91 -26.23 -11.47 32.22
CA ARG A 91 -27.35 -10.74 31.61
C ARG A 91 -27.64 -9.45 32.40
N HIS A 92 -27.87 -8.35 31.69
CA HIS A 92 -28.20 -7.04 32.26
C HIS A 92 -27.10 -6.48 33.20
N SER A 93 -25.84 -6.85 32.99
CA SER A 93 -24.70 -6.25 33.71
C SER A 93 -24.65 -4.72 33.55
N PHE A 94 -24.96 -4.22 32.35
CA PHE A 94 -25.10 -2.81 32.01
C PHE A 94 -26.48 -2.59 31.38
N TYR A 95 -27.47 -2.26 32.21
CA TYR A 95 -28.86 -2.13 31.79
C TYR A 95 -29.46 -0.79 32.19
N ASN A 96 -30.13 -0.12 31.23
CA ASN A 96 -30.89 1.10 31.45
C ASN A 96 -30.07 2.25 32.08
N LEU A 97 -28.86 2.46 31.55
CA LEU A 97 -27.92 3.45 32.06
C LEU A 97 -27.92 4.70 31.17
N SER A 98 -28.94 5.53 31.34
CA SER A 98 -29.14 6.73 30.51
C SER A 98 -28.06 7.81 30.67
N LYS A 99 -27.16 7.73 31.65
CA LYS A 99 -26.10 8.72 31.87
C LYS A 99 -24.68 8.22 31.56
N VAL A 100 -24.53 6.94 31.23
CA VAL A 100 -23.21 6.36 30.95
C VAL A 100 -22.79 6.71 29.54
N THR A 101 -21.58 7.26 29.40
CA THR A 101 -21.03 7.69 28.12
C THR A 101 -19.83 6.86 27.67
N HIS A 102 -19.08 6.26 28.60
CA HIS A 102 -17.89 5.49 28.29
C HIS A 102 -17.89 4.22 29.12
N ILE A 103 -17.66 3.09 28.47
CA ILE A 103 -17.43 1.77 29.09
C ILE A 103 -16.14 1.22 28.49
N GLN A 104 -15.19 0.82 29.33
CA GLN A 104 -13.94 0.22 28.88
C GLN A 104 -13.63 -1.01 29.73
N LEU A 105 -13.44 -2.17 29.11
CA LEU A 105 -13.02 -3.43 29.68
C LEU A 105 -11.61 -3.73 29.17
N THR A 106 -10.58 -3.62 30.02
CA THR A 106 -9.19 -3.80 29.58
C THR A 106 -8.43 -4.74 30.51
N GLY A 107 -7.67 -5.67 29.93
CA GLY A 107 -6.70 -6.51 30.63
C GLY A 107 -7.27 -7.75 31.34
N ILE A 108 -8.47 -8.19 30.96
CA ILE A 108 -9.23 -9.25 31.63
C ILE A 108 -9.02 -10.58 30.91
N LYS A 109 -7.85 -11.21 31.12
CA LYS A 109 -7.45 -12.43 30.40
C LYS A 109 -8.35 -13.64 30.66
N THR A 110 -9.02 -13.68 31.81
CA THR A 110 -9.93 -14.78 32.16
C THR A 110 -11.35 -14.59 31.64
N LEU A 111 -11.69 -13.39 31.13
CA LEU A 111 -13.03 -13.12 30.58
C LEU A 111 -13.22 -13.88 29.27
N SER A 112 -13.95 -14.99 29.36
CA SER A 112 -14.17 -15.91 28.25
C SER A 112 -15.50 -15.71 27.54
N TYR A 113 -16.49 -15.11 28.22
CA TYR A 113 -17.85 -14.99 27.72
C TYR A 113 -18.55 -13.69 28.17
N ILE A 114 -19.26 -13.05 27.25
CA ILE A 114 -20.16 -11.92 27.52
C ILE A 114 -21.56 -12.32 27.06
N HIS A 115 -22.54 -12.28 27.96
CA HIS A 115 -23.92 -12.54 27.61
C HIS A 115 -24.46 -11.49 26.61
N GLN A 116 -25.27 -11.89 25.64
CA GLN A 116 -25.78 -11.03 24.56
C GLN A 116 -26.62 -9.82 25.02
N GLU A 117 -27.25 -9.93 26.19
CA GLU A 117 -28.02 -8.86 26.86
C GLU A 117 -27.21 -8.22 28.01
N ALA A 118 -25.89 -8.41 28.06
CA ALA A 118 -25.05 -7.76 29.07
C ALA A 118 -25.03 -6.24 28.90
N PHE A 119 -25.07 -5.75 27.66
CA PHE A 119 -25.19 -4.33 27.33
C PHE A 119 -26.57 -4.07 26.72
N LYS A 120 -27.43 -3.32 27.42
CA LYS A 120 -28.79 -3.07 26.97
C LYS A 120 -29.32 -1.70 27.40
N ASP A 121 -30.00 -1.02 26.48
CA ASP A 121 -30.64 0.28 26.69
C ASP A 121 -29.66 1.34 27.24
N LEU A 122 -28.65 1.67 26.42
CA LEU A 122 -27.55 2.59 26.74
C LEU A 122 -27.56 3.80 25.79
N PRO A 123 -28.56 4.69 25.86
CA PRO A 123 -28.84 5.70 24.83
C PRO A 123 -27.75 6.78 24.71
N ASN A 124 -26.99 7.05 25.77
CA ASN A 124 -25.95 8.09 25.78
C ASN A 124 -24.53 7.55 25.72
N LEU A 125 -24.35 6.25 25.43
CA LEU A 125 -23.04 5.64 25.32
C LEU A 125 -22.33 6.15 24.07
N LYS A 126 -21.11 6.68 24.23
CA LYS A 126 -20.24 7.18 23.16
C LYS A 126 -19.08 6.24 22.87
N TYR A 127 -18.62 5.48 23.86
CA TYR A 127 -17.45 4.63 23.71
C TYR A 127 -17.64 3.30 24.43
N LEU A 128 -17.37 2.20 23.73
CA LEU A 128 -17.28 0.86 24.27
C LEU A 128 -15.95 0.22 23.88
N GLY A 129 -15.07 0.04 24.85
CA GLY A 129 -13.77 -0.62 24.69
C GLY A 129 -13.76 -2.02 25.30
N ILE A 130 -13.29 -3.03 24.56
CA ILE A 130 -13.05 -4.40 25.00
C ILE A 130 -11.66 -4.80 24.53
N THR A 131 -10.67 -4.68 25.40
CA THR A 131 -9.26 -4.82 25.02
C THR A 131 -8.53 -5.88 25.83
N ASN A 132 -7.72 -6.69 25.14
CA ASN A 132 -6.87 -7.71 25.76
C ASN A 132 -7.64 -8.64 26.72
N THR A 133 -8.68 -9.30 26.21
CA THR A 133 -9.53 -10.23 26.97
C THR A 133 -9.39 -11.67 26.47
N GLY A 134 -9.88 -12.62 27.27
CA GLY A 134 -9.90 -14.05 26.92
C GLY A 134 -11.07 -14.48 26.02
N LEU A 135 -11.76 -13.55 25.35
CA LEU A 135 -12.97 -13.84 24.59
C LEU A 135 -12.69 -14.71 23.37
N THR A 136 -13.41 -15.82 23.25
CA THR A 136 -13.30 -16.75 22.10
C THR A 136 -14.26 -16.43 20.96
N SER A 137 -15.30 -15.63 21.21
CA SER A 137 -16.33 -15.25 20.24
C SER A 137 -16.65 -13.77 20.33
N PHE A 138 -17.04 -13.18 19.20
CA PHE A 138 -17.48 -11.79 19.16
C PHE A 138 -18.74 -11.59 20.06
N PRO A 139 -18.77 -10.55 20.92
CA PRO A 139 -19.89 -10.34 21.83
C PRO A 139 -21.15 -9.86 21.11
N GLY A 140 -22.33 -10.24 21.61
CA GLY A 140 -23.60 -9.71 21.13
C GLY A 140 -23.85 -8.29 21.66
N LEU A 141 -23.88 -7.29 20.77
CA LEU A 141 -23.98 -5.86 21.14
C LEU A 141 -25.27 -5.18 20.65
N HIS A 142 -26.22 -5.97 20.13
CA HIS A 142 -27.37 -5.48 19.37
C HIS A 142 -28.44 -4.73 20.19
N TYR A 143 -28.39 -4.80 21.51
CA TYR A 143 -29.35 -4.14 22.40
C TYR A 143 -28.85 -2.81 23.00
N ILE A 144 -27.69 -2.31 22.57
CA ILE A 144 -27.13 -1.04 23.10
C ILE A 144 -28.02 0.15 22.75
N GLN A 145 -28.41 0.29 21.47
CA GLN A 145 -29.27 1.35 20.94
C GLN A 145 -28.85 2.77 21.40
N SER A 146 -27.58 3.13 21.15
CA SER A 146 -27.10 4.48 21.44
C SER A 146 -27.63 5.51 20.45
N SER A 147 -27.99 6.70 20.92
CA SER A 147 -28.43 7.84 20.12
C SER A 147 -27.33 8.89 19.92
N GLN A 148 -26.07 8.57 20.21
CA GLN A 148 -24.93 9.49 20.08
C GLN A 148 -24.35 9.47 18.66
N GLU A 149 -23.94 10.63 18.14
CA GLU A 149 -23.43 10.81 16.77
C GLU A 149 -22.03 10.20 16.56
N ASP A 150 -21.15 10.30 17.54
CA ASP A 150 -19.75 9.81 17.46
C ASP A 150 -19.55 8.55 18.31
N PHE A 151 -20.25 7.45 18.01
CA PHE A 151 -20.06 6.20 18.75
C PHE A 151 -18.79 5.48 18.28
N VAL A 152 -17.88 5.20 19.21
CA VAL A 152 -16.67 4.40 18.97
C VAL A 152 -16.78 3.04 19.64
N LEU A 153 -16.71 1.98 18.83
CA LEU A 153 -16.58 0.61 19.30
C LEU A 153 -15.14 0.13 19.12
N GLU A 154 -14.44 -0.11 20.22
CA GLU A 154 -13.07 -0.58 20.23
C GLU A 154 -13.00 -2.02 20.77
N VAL A 155 -12.68 -2.98 19.92
CA VAL A 155 -12.42 -4.37 20.29
C VAL A 155 -11.04 -4.73 19.77
N VAL A 156 -10.02 -4.69 20.62
CA VAL A 156 -8.59 -4.70 20.20
C VAL A 156 -7.77 -5.67 21.06
N GLU A 157 -6.72 -6.28 20.50
CA GLU A 157 -5.84 -7.24 21.21
C GLU A 157 -6.56 -8.50 21.73
N ASN A 158 -7.70 -8.88 21.14
CA ASN A 158 -8.43 -10.11 21.47
C ASN A 158 -8.02 -11.23 20.52
N VAL A 159 -6.91 -11.89 20.85
CA VAL A 159 -6.26 -12.91 20.01
C VAL A 159 -7.09 -14.19 19.79
N HIS A 160 -8.11 -14.42 20.61
CA HIS A 160 -8.94 -15.64 20.53
C HIS A 160 -10.22 -15.45 19.70
N ILE A 161 -10.59 -14.22 19.32
CA ILE A 161 -11.74 -13.96 18.45
C ILE A 161 -11.33 -14.24 17.01
N GLN A 162 -11.82 -15.34 16.44
CA GLN A 162 -11.43 -15.78 15.08
C GLN A 162 -12.41 -15.37 13.98
N VAL A 163 -13.68 -15.11 14.30
CA VAL A 163 -14.71 -14.88 13.29
C VAL A 163 -15.59 -13.71 13.70
N ILE A 164 -15.90 -12.83 12.75
CA ILE A 164 -16.93 -11.81 12.90
C ILE A 164 -18.23 -12.33 12.27
N PRO A 165 -19.25 -12.69 13.07
CA PRO A 165 -20.48 -13.26 12.55
C PRO A 165 -21.40 -12.23 11.88
N ALA A 166 -22.39 -12.73 11.15
CA ALA A 166 -23.45 -11.89 10.56
C ALA A 166 -24.17 -11.03 11.62
N ASN A 167 -24.55 -9.80 11.24
CA ASN A 167 -25.31 -8.85 12.06
C ASN A 167 -24.64 -8.47 13.40
N SER A 168 -23.30 -8.56 13.49
CA SER A 168 -22.55 -8.27 14.72
C SER A 168 -22.70 -6.82 15.20
N PHE A 169 -22.91 -5.89 14.26
CA PHE A 169 -22.97 -4.45 14.53
C PHE A 169 -24.38 -3.84 14.44
N THR A 170 -25.39 -4.67 14.17
CA THR A 170 -26.77 -4.21 14.02
C THR A 170 -27.32 -3.74 15.37
N GLY A 171 -27.95 -2.56 15.42
CA GLY A 171 -28.63 -2.07 16.64
C GLY A 171 -27.69 -1.50 17.72
N ILE A 172 -26.40 -1.32 17.43
CA ILE A 172 -25.45 -0.69 18.37
C ILE A 172 -25.73 0.81 18.52
N SER A 173 -25.82 1.52 17.39
CA SER A 173 -26.03 2.97 17.34
C SER A 173 -27.09 3.32 16.30
N GLU A 174 -27.87 4.36 16.58
CA GLU A 174 -28.77 5.00 15.64
C GLU A 174 -28.03 5.95 14.67
N HIS A 175 -26.79 6.35 14.97
CA HIS A 175 -25.99 7.23 14.11
C HIS A 175 -24.73 6.51 13.60
N SER A 176 -23.74 7.26 13.10
CA SER A 176 -22.48 6.72 12.61
C SER A 176 -21.71 5.96 13.69
N LEU A 177 -21.00 4.94 13.24
CA LEU A 177 -20.21 4.05 14.07
C LEU A 177 -18.78 4.02 13.54
N THR A 178 -17.83 4.32 14.41
CA THR A 178 -16.41 4.05 14.20
C THR A 178 -16.07 2.72 14.86
N ILE A 179 -15.56 1.79 14.05
CA ILE A 179 -15.25 0.42 14.46
C ILE A 179 -13.74 0.22 14.45
N MET A 180 -13.18 -0.11 15.61
CA MET A 180 -11.78 -0.49 15.77
C MET A 180 -11.69 -1.98 16.14
N LEU A 181 -11.18 -2.78 15.20
CA LEU A 181 -11.03 -4.24 15.31
C LEU A 181 -9.58 -4.68 15.07
N ASN A 182 -8.64 -3.77 15.24
CA ASN A 182 -7.23 -3.99 14.94
C ASN A 182 -6.56 -4.97 15.92
N SER A 183 -5.48 -5.60 15.49
CA SER A 183 -4.65 -6.50 16.32
C SER A 183 -5.42 -7.64 17.03
N ASN A 184 -6.50 -8.14 16.44
CA ASN A 184 -7.23 -9.32 16.94
C ASN A 184 -6.76 -10.60 16.23
N GLY A 185 -7.33 -11.75 16.64
CA GLY A 185 -7.10 -13.05 16.00
C GLY A 185 -8.05 -13.37 14.85
N VAL A 186 -8.69 -12.37 14.23
CA VAL A 186 -9.76 -12.57 13.25
C VAL A 186 -9.19 -13.19 11.97
N LYS A 187 -9.85 -14.26 11.50
CA LYS A 187 -9.52 -15.00 10.27
C LYS A 187 -10.51 -14.77 9.14
N GLU A 188 -11.79 -14.60 9.49
CA GLU A 188 -12.90 -14.50 8.53
C GLU A 188 -13.93 -13.46 8.98
N ILE A 189 -14.40 -12.65 8.04
CA ILE A 189 -15.57 -11.79 8.20
C ILE A 189 -16.71 -12.38 7.35
N GLN A 190 -17.79 -12.78 8.02
CA GLN A 190 -18.93 -13.43 7.38
C GLN A 190 -19.81 -12.46 6.58
N ARG A 191 -20.63 -13.02 5.69
CA ARG A 191 -21.72 -12.30 5.00
C ARG A 191 -22.59 -11.51 5.98
N TYR A 192 -23.04 -10.33 5.57
CA TYR A 192 -23.91 -9.46 6.35
C TYR A 192 -23.35 -9.09 7.74
N ALA A 193 -22.03 -9.18 7.96
CA ALA A 193 -21.42 -8.83 9.24
C ALA A 193 -21.79 -7.41 9.70
N PHE A 194 -21.81 -6.46 8.76
CA PHE A 194 -22.11 -5.04 9.01
C PHE A 194 -23.55 -4.64 8.66
N ASN A 195 -24.45 -5.59 8.45
CA ASN A 195 -25.83 -5.31 8.04
C ASN A 195 -26.56 -4.39 9.04
N GLY A 196 -27.34 -3.43 8.54
CA GLY A 196 -28.14 -2.51 9.34
C GLY A 196 -27.33 -1.51 10.17
N SER A 197 -26.03 -1.34 9.87
CA SER A 197 -25.16 -0.38 10.53
C SER A 197 -24.91 0.86 9.66
N ARG A 198 -24.55 1.99 10.30
CA ARG A 198 -24.09 3.22 9.64
C ARG A 198 -22.61 3.37 9.98
N LEU A 199 -21.73 3.12 9.03
CA LEU A 199 -20.28 3.06 9.26
C LEU A 199 -19.62 4.36 8.83
N GLU A 200 -18.70 4.86 9.64
CA GLU A 200 -17.84 5.99 9.24
C GLU A 200 -16.43 5.48 8.98
N GLU A 201 -15.80 4.87 9.99
CA GLU A 201 -14.46 4.32 9.90
C GLU A 201 -14.43 2.86 10.36
N VAL A 202 -13.72 2.01 9.62
CA VAL A 202 -13.52 0.60 9.95
C VAL A 202 -12.03 0.27 9.93
N TYR A 203 -11.47 0.02 11.10
CA TYR A 203 -10.07 -0.34 11.28
C TYR A 203 -9.92 -1.83 11.54
N LEU A 204 -9.31 -2.54 10.59
CA LEU A 204 -9.02 -3.97 10.63
C LEU A 204 -7.52 -4.26 10.56
N TYR A 205 -6.67 -3.23 10.71
CA TYR A 205 -5.22 -3.39 10.56
C TYR A 205 -4.62 -4.35 11.61
N ARG A 206 -3.49 -4.98 11.26
CA ARG A 206 -2.76 -5.94 12.11
C ARG A 206 -3.55 -7.19 12.50
N ASN A 207 -4.63 -7.54 11.80
CA ASN A 207 -5.21 -8.88 11.85
C ASN A 207 -4.44 -9.82 10.91
N VAL A 208 -3.31 -10.31 11.39
CA VAL A 208 -2.31 -11.04 10.58
C VAL A 208 -2.81 -12.34 9.95
N ASP A 209 -3.91 -12.90 10.47
CA ASP A 209 -4.52 -14.15 9.98
C ASP A 209 -5.86 -13.92 9.26
N LEU A 210 -6.26 -12.66 9.05
CA LEU A 210 -7.47 -12.33 8.29
C LEU A 210 -7.22 -12.60 6.81
N GLU A 211 -7.84 -13.67 6.28
CA GLU A 211 -7.65 -14.14 4.91
C GLU A 211 -8.83 -13.78 4.00
N GLN A 212 -10.05 -13.83 4.53
CA GLN A 212 -11.28 -13.70 3.75
C GLN A 212 -12.26 -12.70 4.36
N ILE A 213 -12.73 -11.79 3.49
CA ILE A 213 -13.91 -10.96 3.72
C ILE A 213 -14.95 -11.43 2.71
N ASP A 214 -16.11 -11.89 3.19
CA ASP A 214 -17.19 -12.35 2.30
C ASP A 214 -17.67 -11.20 1.40
N GLU A 215 -18.03 -11.53 0.15
CA GLU A 215 -18.51 -10.58 -0.87
C GLU A 215 -19.72 -9.75 -0.40
N LEU A 216 -20.54 -10.32 0.49
CA LEU A 216 -21.73 -9.68 1.05
C LEU A 216 -21.51 -9.15 2.47
N ALA A 217 -20.26 -9.03 2.95
CA ALA A 217 -19.96 -8.55 4.30
C ALA A 217 -20.55 -7.16 4.59
N PHE A 218 -20.46 -6.24 3.62
CA PHE A 218 -21.00 -4.88 3.68
C PHE A 218 -22.41 -4.74 3.08
N TYR A 219 -23.06 -5.85 2.71
CA TYR A 219 -24.42 -5.78 2.20
C TYR A 219 -25.40 -5.37 3.31
N GLY A 220 -26.29 -4.43 3.00
CA GLY A 220 -27.28 -3.92 3.95
C GLY A 220 -26.74 -2.87 4.92
N VAL A 221 -25.50 -2.39 4.72
CA VAL A 221 -25.00 -1.18 5.39
C VAL A 221 -25.83 0.02 4.94
N ILE A 222 -26.32 0.82 5.89
CA ILE A 222 -27.23 1.95 5.63
C ILE A 222 -26.45 3.12 5.03
N ARG A 223 -25.22 3.35 5.53
CA ARG A 223 -24.30 4.41 5.06
C ARG A 223 -22.85 4.00 5.36
N GLY A 224 -21.93 4.32 4.46
CA GLY A 224 -20.50 4.04 4.61
C GLY A 224 -20.11 2.60 4.24
N PRO A 225 -18.88 2.17 4.58
CA PRO A 225 -17.85 2.92 5.30
C PRO A 225 -17.22 4.03 4.45
N THR A 226 -16.73 5.09 5.10
CA THR A 226 -15.99 6.20 4.47
C THR A 226 -14.49 5.93 4.50
N HIS A 227 -14.00 5.37 5.60
CA HIS A 227 -12.61 4.96 5.79
C HIS A 227 -12.51 3.45 6.06
N LEU A 228 -11.64 2.75 5.34
CA LEU A 228 -11.36 1.34 5.56
C LEU A 228 -9.85 1.09 5.61
N ASP A 229 -9.36 0.56 6.74
CA ASP A 229 -7.97 0.17 6.90
C ASP A 229 -7.82 -1.34 7.11
N LEU A 230 -7.15 -1.98 6.15
CA LEU A 230 -6.84 -3.41 6.09
C LEU A 230 -5.34 -3.69 6.16
N SER A 231 -4.54 -2.70 6.59
CA SER A 231 -3.08 -2.82 6.59
C SER A 231 -2.57 -4.00 7.44
N GLU A 232 -1.50 -4.66 7.01
CA GLU A 232 -0.90 -5.82 7.70
C GLU A 232 -1.87 -7.01 7.87
N THR A 233 -2.75 -7.25 6.89
CA THR A 233 -3.64 -8.42 6.81
C THR A 233 -3.27 -9.34 5.65
N LYS A 234 -3.83 -10.55 5.62
CA LYS A 234 -3.66 -11.53 4.53
C LYS A 234 -4.88 -11.59 3.59
N VAL A 235 -5.68 -10.54 3.54
CA VAL A 235 -6.90 -10.49 2.72
C VAL A 235 -6.54 -10.67 1.24
N GLY A 236 -7.15 -11.66 0.60
CA GLY A 236 -6.90 -11.97 -0.82
C GLY A 236 -7.70 -11.11 -1.82
N SER A 237 -8.89 -10.66 -1.43
CA SER A 237 -9.82 -9.91 -2.27
C SER A 237 -10.70 -8.99 -1.43
N LEU A 238 -11.08 -7.85 -2.00
CA LEU A 238 -12.10 -6.96 -1.42
C LEU A 238 -13.47 -7.24 -2.05
N PRO A 239 -14.56 -7.04 -1.29
CA PRO A 239 -15.92 -7.09 -1.84
C PRO A 239 -16.12 -6.09 -2.97
N SER A 240 -16.92 -6.45 -3.99
CA SER A 240 -17.31 -5.52 -5.06
C SER A 240 -18.57 -4.71 -4.75
N ILE A 241 -19.34 -5.15 -3.75
CA ILE A 241 -20.62 -4.53 -3.32
C ILE A 241 -20.42 -3.86 -1.95
N GLY A 242 -20.99 -2.67 -1.77
CA GLY A 242 -20.95 -1.94 -0.49
C GLY A 242 -19.68 -1.11 -0.27
N MET A 243 -18.87 -0.89 -1.32
CA MET A 243 -17.63 -0.09 -1.29
C MET A 243 -17.78 1.31 -1.93
N GLU A 244 -18.97 1.63 -2.44
CA GLU A 244 -19.22 2.82 -3.28
C GLU A 244 -18.91 4.14 -2.56
N THR A 245 -19.19 4.19 -1.25
CA THR A 245 -19.05 5.37 -0.38
C THR A 245 -17.64 5.57 0.19
N ILE A 246 -16.70 4.66 -0.08
CA ILE A 246 -15.36 4.75 0.50
C ILE A 246 -14.60 5.92 -0.10
N GLU A 247 -14.09 6.79 0.78
CA GLU A 247 -13.24 7.93 0.43
C GLU A 247 -11.76 7.62 0.67
N THR A 248 -11.45 6.86 1.73
CA THR A 248 -10.07 6.48 2.07
C THR A 248 -9.92 4.97 2.24
N LEU A 249 -9.02 4.38 1.46
CA LEU A 249 -8.67 2.95 1.54
C LEU A 249 -7.20 2.78 1.93
N GLN A 250 -6.93 2.07 3.02
CA GLN A 250 -5.58 1.70 3.44
C GLN A 250 -5.40 0.18 3.40
N ALA A 251 -4.37 -0.27 2.71
CA ALA A 251 -3.99 -1.67 2.54
C ALA A 251 -2.46 -1.75 2.37
N LYS A 252 -1.73 -1.27 3.39
CA LYS A 252 -0.26 -1.36 3.45
C LYS A 252 0.16 -2.76 3.90
N ASN A 253 1.23 -3.29 3.33
CA ASN A 253 1.76 -4.63 3.65
C ASN A 253 0.74 -5.79 3.48
N THR A 254 -0.27 -5.63 2.63
CA THR A 254 -1.28 -6.65 2.30
C THR A 254 -0.91 -7.39 1.01
N TRP A 255 0.15 -8.19 1.05
CA TRP A 255 0.72 -8.86 -0.12
C TRP A 255 -0.20 -9.88 -0.80
N ALA A 256 -1.20 -10.39 -0.06
CA ALA A 256 -2.20 -11.31 -0.59
C ALA A 256 -3.23 -10.64 -1.50
N LEU A 257 -3.44 -9.32 -1.35
CA LEU A 257 -4.39 -8.55 -2.12
C LEU A 257 -3.82 -8.26 -3.51
N LYS A 258 -3.93 -9.21 -4.43
CA LYS A 258 -3.35 -9.09 -5.78
C LYS A 258 -4.23 -8.32 -6.74
N ALA A 259 -5.55 -8.37 -6.55
CA ALA A 259 -6.51 -7.70 -7.42
C ALA A 259 -7.45 -6.84 -6.60
N LEU A 260 -7.72 -5.64 -7.11
CA LEU A 260 -8.80 -4.80 -6.62
C LEU A 260 -10.10 -5.16 -7.34
N PRO A 261 -11.27 -4.94 -6.70
CA PRO A 261 -12.55 -5.06 -7.36
C PRO A 261 -12.62 -4.05 -8.53
N PRO A 262 -13.60 -4.20 -9.43
CA PRO A 262 -13.79 -3.27 -10.53
C PRO A 262 -13.84 -1.85 -9.99
N PHE A 263 -13.07 -0.92 -10.58
CA PHE A 263 -12.97 0.42 -10.00
C PHE A 263 -14.30 1.21 -9.98
N ARG A 264 -15.34 0.72 -10.65
CA ARG A 264 -16.73 1.20 -10.50
C ARG A 264 -17.25 1.07 -9.06
N ALA A 265 -16.71 0.12 -8.29
CA ALA A 265 -17.02 -0.05 -6.88
C ALA A 265 -16.45 1.09 -6.00
N PHE A 266 -15.53 1.92 -6.52
CA PHE A 266 -14.88 3.02 -5.80
C PHE A 266 -15.30 4.37 -6.38
N LEU A 267 -16.58 4.73 -6.22
CA LEU A 267 -17.13 5.94 -6.83
C LEU A 267 -16.64 7.23 -6.15
N HIS A 268 -16.44 7.20 -4.83
CA HIS A 268 -16.09 8.38 -4.03
C HIS A 268 -14.65 8.38 -3.49
N LEU A 269 -13.79 7.49 -3.98
CA LEU A 269 -12.43 7.34 -3.47
C LEU A 269 -11.57 8.59 -3.73
N GLN A 270 -11.00 9.15 -2.66
CA GLN A 270 -10.15 10.34 -2.66
C GLN A 270 -8.68 10.02 -2.32
N SER A 271 -8.45 9.05 -1.43
CA SER A 271 -7.13 8.65 -0.97
C SER A 271 -7.00 7.12 -0.93
N ALA A 272 -5.86 6.60 -1.38
CA ALA A 272 -5.57 5.17 -1.36
C ALA A 272 -4.11 4.91 -0.98
N GLU A 273 -3.87 4.17 0.10
CA GLU A 273 -2.54 3.75 0.52
C GLU A 273 -2.43 2.25 0.38
N LEU A 274 -1.79 1.78 -0.69
CA LEU A 274 -1.80 0.38 -1.12
C LEU A 274 -0.40 -0.23 -1.03
N THR A 275 -0.33 -1.54 -1.21
CA THR A 275 0.95 -2.28 -1.24
C THR A 275 1.61 -2.25 -2.63
N PHE A 276 0.81 -2.30 -3.70
CA PHE A 276 1.30 -2.41 -5.07
C PHE A 276 1.12 -1.11 -5.86
N ALA A 277 2.20 -0.55 -6.42
CA ALA A 277 2.14 0.66 -7.25
C ALA A 277 1.25 0.49 -8.49
N SER A 278 1.14 -0.72 -9.04
CA SER A 278 0.28 -1.04 -10.18
C SER A 278 -1.22 -0.84 -9.90
N HIS A 279 -1.66 -0.98 -8.63
CA HIS A 279 -3.03 -0.64 -8.25
C HIS A 279 -3.30 0.86 -8.39
N CYS A 280 -2.35 1.70 -7.96
CA CYS A 280 -2.44 3.15 -8.14
C CYS A 280 -2.47 3.57 -9.61
N CYS A 281 -1.75 2.85 -10.48
CA CYS A 281 -1.82 3.07 -11.92
C CYS A 281 -3.25 2.88 -12.46
N GLY A 282 -3.93 1.81 -12.07
CA GLY A 282 -5.31 1.54 -12.51
C GLY A 282 -6.30 2.58 -12.02
N LEU A 283 -6.20 3.00 -10.75
CA LEU A 283 -7.08 4.02 -10.16
C LEU A 283 -6.90 5.40 -10.81
N ASN A 284 -5.65 5.80 -11.08
CA ASN A 284 -5.35 7.07 -11.77
C ASN A 284 -5.89 7.11 -13.19
N MET A 285 -5.83 5.99 -13.93
CA MET A 285 -6.40 5.89 -15.26
C MET A 285 -7.92 6.06 -15.23
N LEU A 286 -8.63 5.47 -14.25
CA LEU A 286 -10.07 5.63 -14.10
C LEU A 286 -10.48 7.10 -13.85
N LYS A 287 -9.79 7.82 -12.95
CA LYS A 287 -10.10 9.25 -12.69
C LYS A 287 -9.89 10.09 -13.95
N ARG A 288 -8.88 9.77 -14.78
CA ARG A 288 -8.67 10.43 -16.08
C ARG A 288 -9.83 10.19 -17.07
N TRP A 289 -10.34 8.97 -17.17
CA TRP A 289 -11.49 8.65 -18.02
C TRP A 289 -12.78 9.29 -17.52
N ARG A 290 -13.03 9.27 -16.20
CA ARG A 290 -14.18 9.93 -15.58
C ARG A 290 -14.15 11.44 -15.78
N GLY A 291 -13.01 12.09 -15.55
CA GLY A 291 -12.86 13.52 -15.77
C GLY A 291 -13.04 13.93 -17.25
N GLN A 292 -12.61 13.09 -18.20
CA GLN A 292 -12.87 13.31 -19.63
C GLN A 292 -14.36 13.17 -19.97
N LEU A 293 -15.03 12.15 -19.43
CA LEU A 293 -16.47 11.94 -19.64
C LEU A 293 -17.29 13.08 -19.04
N GLU A 294 -16.98 13.49 -17.81
CA GLU A 294 -17.63 14.61 -17.11
C GLU A 294 -17.41 15.94 -17.85
N ALA A 295 -16.21 16.19 -18.39
CA ALA A 295 -15.93 17.37 -19.21
C ALA A 295 -16.72 17.38 -20.54
N VAL A 296 -16.86 16.22 -21.20
CA VAL A 296 -17.68 16.09 -22.42
C VAL A 296 -19.16 16.32 -22.10
N ILE A 297 -19.66 15.74 -21.00
CA ILE A 297 -21.04 15.93 -20.55
C ILE A 297 -21.28 17.40 -20.19
N CYS A 298 -20.41 18.05 -19.40
CA CYS A 298 -20.57 19.47 -19.06
C CYS A 298 -20.49 20.38 -20.30
N ASN A 299 -19.64 20.08 -21.29
CA ASN A 299 -19.61 20.83 -22.55
C ASN A 299 -20.91 20.64 -23.37
N LEU A 300 -21.44 19.42 -23.42
CA LEU A 300 -22.71 19.13 -24.09
C LEU A 300 -23.90 19.79 -23.39
N THR A 301 -23.92 19.82 -22.05
CA THR A 301 -24.97 20.50 -21.28
C THR A 301 -24.86 22.02 -21.38
N LEU A 302 -23.66 22.61 -21.34
CA LEU A 302 -23.45 24.04 -21.58
C LEU A 302 -23.85 24.47 -22.99
N THR A 303 -23.52 23.66 -24.00
CA THR A 303 -23.92 23.93 -25.39
C THR A 303 -25.42 23.77 -25.60
N ALA A 304 -26.07 22.81 -24.93
CA ALA A 304 -27.53 22.70 -24.91
C ALA A 304 -28.19 23.91 -24.21
N LEU A 305 -27.64 24.38 -23.08
CA LEU A 305 -28.14 25.56 -22.37
C LEU A 305 -27.94 26.85 -23.19
N GLY A 306 -26.81 26.97 -23.89
CA GLY A 306 -26.52 28.06 -24.82
C GLY A 306 -27.52 28.12 -25.98
N LYS A 307 -27.85 26.95 -26.56
CA LYS A 307 -28.89 26.83 -27.61
C LYS A 307 -30.29 27.16 -27.09
N MET A 308 -30.62 26.80 -25.86
CA MET A 308 -31.90 27.20 -25.24
C MET A 308 -31.97 28.71 -25.01
N LYS A 309 -30.85 29.34 -24.62
CA LYS A 309 -30.79 30.80 -24.40
C LYS A 309 -30.89 31.59 -25.72
N GLU A 310 -30.31 31.09 -26.82
CA GLU A 310 -30.49 31.65 -28.16
C GLU A 310 -31.91 31.47 -28.69
N SER A 311 -32.60 30.37 -28.35
CA SER A 311 -34.00 30.15 -28.75
C SER A 311 -35.02 31.02 -27.99
N SER A 312 -34.60 31.68 -26.91
CA SER A 312 -35.46 32.54 -26.08
C SER A 312 -35.45 34.03 -26.46
N ALA A 313 -34.72 34.42 -27.51
CA ALA A 313 -34.71 35.79 -28.03
C ALA A 313 -35.80 36.04 -29.09
N ILE A 314 -37.08 35.88 -28.72
CA ILE A 314 -38.23 36.46 -29.44
C ILE A 314 -39.19 37.05 -28.40
N PRO A 315 -39.52 38.35 -28.45
CA PRO A 315 -40.34 38.99 -27.42
C PRO A 315 -41.83 38.76 -27.68
N SER A 316 -42.57 38.32 -26.67
CA SER A 316 -44.04 38.35 -26.66
C SER A 316 -44.54 38.82 -25.29
N GLN A 317 -44.99 40.08 -25.28
CA GLN A 317 -45.70 40.73 -24.18
C GLN A 317 -47.02 39.99 -23.85
N ARG A 318 -47.28 39.73 -22.56
CA ARG A 318 -48.43 40.31 -21.81
C ARG A 318 -48.71 39.65 -20.44
N TYR A 319 -48.91 40.53 -19.45
CA TYR A 319 -49.55 40.36 -18.12
C TYR A 319 -48.89 39.41 -17.10
N LEU A 320 -48.80 39.69 -15.79
CA LEU A 320 -48.91 40.89 -14.95
C LEU A 320 -48.47 40.45 -13.54
N GLY A 321 -47.39 41.05 -13.01
CA GLY A 321 -47.20 41.34 -11.58
C GLY A 321 -47.08 40.21 -10.54
N HIS A 322 -45.87 40.00 -10.03
CA HIS A 322 -45.59 40.25 -8.61
C HIS A 322 -44.11 40.55 -8.36
N ARG A 323 -43.85 41.66 -7.67
CA ARG A 323 -42.53 42.16 -7.23
C ARG A 323 -42.02 41.36 -6.02
N LEU A 324 -40.70 41.17 -5.88
CA LEU A 324 -39.88 41.82 -4.83
C LEU A 324 -38.37 41.46 -4.92
N TYR A 325 -37.57 42.49 -4.60
CA TYR A 325 -36.12 42.74 -4.75
C TYR A 325 -35.13 41.82 -4.01
N SER A 326 -33.91 41.67 -4.55
CA SER A 326 -32.65 42.27 -4.02
C SER A 326 -31.47 41.93 -4.97
N HIS A 327 -30.76 42.85 -5.64
CA HIS A 327 -29.80 43.89 -5.24
C HIS A 327 -28.35 43.41 -4.98
N ARG A 328 -27.47 43.45 -6.00
CA ARG A 328 -26.00 43.67 -5.91
C ARG A 328 -25.41 43.93 -7.31
N LYS A 329 -25.30 45.17 -7.80
CA LYS A 329 -24.22 46.19 -7.68
C LYS A 329 -22.86 45.78 -8.31
N ASP A 330 -22.64 46.30 -9.54
CA ASP A 330 -21.48 47.01 -10.11
C ASP A 330 -20.04 46.49 -9.84
N SER A 331 -19.03 46.59 -10.71
CA SER A 331 -18.80 47.06 -12.10
C SER A 331 -17.26 46.99 -12.33
N PHE A 332 -16.81 47.28 -13.57
CA PHE A 332 -15.43 47.53 -14.08
C PHE A 332 -14.66 46.30 -14.59
N GLY A 333 -14.06 46.30 -15.79
CA GLY A 333 -13.88 47.36 -16.78
C GLY A 333 -12.60 47.09 -17.59
N VAL A 334 -12.73 47.05 -18.93
CA VAL A 334 -11.65 46.94 -19.93
C VAL A 334 -11.04 48.34 -20.21
N PRO A 335 -9.84 48.43 -20.81
CA PRO A 335 -9.63 49.40 -21.90
C PRO A 335 -9.01 48.74 -23.16
N ALA A 336 -9.66 48.81 -24.33
CA ALA A 336 -9.54 49.82 -25.41
C ALA A 336 -8.17 49.75 -26.13
N ALA A 337 -8.04 49.22 -27.36
CA ALA A 337 -8.45 49.72 -28.69
C ALA A 337 -7.26 50.28 -29.49
N SER A 338 -7.01 49.76 -30.70
CA SER A 338 -6.68 50.51 -31.94
C SER A 338 -6.35 49.60 -33.14
N THR A 339 -7.17 49.69 -34.20
CA THR A 339 -6.89 49.88 -35.67
C THR A 339 -5.65 49.20 -36.31
N ALA A 340 -5.64 48.61 -37.51
CA ALA A 340 -6.49 48.71 -38.71
C ALA A 340 -6.13 47.63 -39.79
N ASN A 341 -7.00 47.53 -40.82
CA ASN A 341 -6.77 47.21 -42.24
C ASN A 341 -7.02 45.79 -42.86
N HIS A 342 -8.09 45.78 -43.67
CA HIS A 342 -8.30 45.27 -45.05
C HIS A 342 -8.22 43.76 -45.45
N ASN A 343 -9.41 43.29 -45.86
CA ASN A 343 -9.80 42.50 -47.05
C ASN A 343 -9.17 41.12 -47.39
N ASN A 344 -10.06 40.12 -47.36
CA ASN A 344 -10.30 39.02 -48.31
C ASN A 344 -9.12 38.45 -49.13
N TYR A 345 -8.77 37.18 -48.91
CA TYR A 345 -9.01 36.09 -49.87
C TYR A 345 -8.85 34.72 -49.16
N SER A 346 -9.73 33.80 -49.56
CA SER A 346 -9.93 32.42 -49.11
C SER A 346 -8.73 31.48 -49.31
N ASN A 347 -8.64 30.42 -48.48
CA ASN A 347 -8.40 29.04 -48.94
C ASN A 347 -8.68 28.01 -47.84
N THR A 348 -9.87 27.42 -47.90
CA THR A 348 -10.19 26.06 -47.41
C THR A 348 -9.98 25.06 -48.56
N PRO A 349 -9.76 23.78 -48.22
CA PRO A 349 -10.53 22.70 -48.83
C PRO A 349 -11.16 21.85 -47.71
N ALA A 350 -12.49 21.80 -47.55
CA ALA A 350 -13.48 21.06 -48.34
C ALA A 350 -13.31 19.52 -48.24
N CYS A 351 -14.20 18.87 -47.49
CA CYS A 351 -14.56 17.45 -47.66
C CYS A 351 -15.94 17.37 -48.34
N PRO A 352 -16.22 16.35 -49.18
CA PRO A 352 -17.37 16.34 -50.07
C PRO A 352 -18.65 15.76 -49.43
N THR A 353 -19.76 16.14 -50.03
CA THR A 353 -21.16 15.84 -49.70
C THR A 353 -21.67 14.48 -50.24
N GLU A 354 -22.78 14.06 -49.63
CA GLU A 354 -23.55 12.79 -49.70
C GLU A 354 -23.89 12.21 -51.09
N GLN A 355 -23.90 10.86 -51.16
CA GLN A 355 -24.85 10.07 -51.97
C GLN A 355 -25.21 8.74 -51.26
N THR A 356 -26.44 8.71 -50.74
CA THR A 356 -27.41 7.59 -50.58
C THR A 356 -26.96 6.13 -50.76
N LEU A 357 -27.16 5.28 -49.74
CA LEU A 357 -28.19 4.21 -49.64
C LEU A 357 -27.82 3.17 -48.53
N THR A 358 -28.66 3.06 -47.49
CA THR A 358 -29.02 1.86 -46.65
C THR A 358 -27.90 0.85 -46.29
N GLU A 359 -27.52 0.62 -45.02
CA GLU A 359 -28.26 -0.07 -43.94
C GLU A 359 -27.40 -0.10 -42.65
N GLY A 360 -28.03 -0.04 -41.46
CA GLY A 360 -27.38 -0.40 -40.17
C GLY A 360 -27.33 0.70 -39.10
N MET A 361 -28.49 1.14 -38.61
CA MET A 361 -28.62 2.05 -37.47
C MET A 361 -28.41 1.29 -36.15
N PHE A 362 -27.38 1.63 -35.37
CA PHE A 362 -27.18 1.11 -34.02
C PHE A 362 -27.84 2.06 -33.02
N TYR A 363 -29.06 1.74 -32.61
CA TYR A 363 -29.75 2.43 -31.52
C TYR A 363 -29.18 1.90 -30.20
N VAL A 364 -28.57 2.77 -29.40
CA VAL A 364 -28.43 2.48 -27.96
C VAL A 364 -29.71 2.98 -27.32
N GLU A 365 -30.67 2.08 -27.12
CA GLU A 365 -31.80 2.30 -26.21
C GLU A 365 -31.23 2.44 -24.80
N VAL A 366 -31.28 3.67 -24.27
CA VAL A 366 -31.10 3.92 -22.84
C VAL A 366 -32.47 3.70 -22.21
N PRO A 367 -32.64 2.73 -21.28
CA PRO A 367 -33.90 2.55 -20.58
C PRO A 367 -34.20 3.81 -19.78
N THR A 368 -35.23 4.53 -20.20
CA THR A 368 -35.78 5.70 -19.50
C THR A 368 -36.73 5.22 -18.41
N GLU A 369 -36.22 4.73 -17.29
CA GLU A 369 -36.98 4.72 -16.03
C GLU A 369 -36.05 5.10 -14.87
N HIS A 370 -36.44 6.15 -14.15
CA HIS A 370 -35.77 6.75 -12.97
C HIS A 370 -34.53 7.63 -13.21
N LEU A 371 -34.68 8.70 -13.99
CA LEU A 371 -33.81 9.88 -13.91
C LEU A 371 -34.50 11.00 -13.11
N SER A 372 -34.76 10.79 -11.82
CA SER A 372 -35.26 11.84 -10.91
C SER A 372 -34.57 11.89 -9.54
N GLU A 373 -33.59 11.04 -9.27
CA GLU A 373 -32.79 11.14 -8.05
C GLU A 373 -31.32 11.08 -8.42
N GLY A 374 -30.60 12.20 -8.26
CA GLY A 374 -29.13 12.19 -8.19
C GLY A 374 -28.35 12.89 -9.30
N PHE A 375 -28.88 13.92 -9.97
CA PHE A 375 -27.99 14.83 -10.73
C PHE A 375 -28.10 16.25 -10.20
N ASP A 376 -27.16 16.62 -9.34
CA ASP A 376 -27.02 17.97 -8.83
C ASP A 376 -26.31 18.85 -9.88
N MET A 377 -27.02 19.87 -10.35
CA MET A 377 -26.53 20.81 -11.36
C MET A 377 -25.35 21.67 -10.84
N ALA A 378 -25.03 21.58 -9.54
CA ALA A 378 -23.85 22.20 -8.92
C ALA A 378 -22.51 21.64 -9.45
N LEU A 379 -22.49 20.39 -9.95
CA LEU A 379 -21.25 19.72 -10.37
C LEU A 379 -20.52 20.41 -11.55
N CYS A 380 -21.25 21.02 -12.49
CA CYS A 380 -20.63 21.77 -13.59
C CYS A 380 -20.21 23.21 -13.21
N ASN A 381 -20.68 23.74 -12.06
CA ASN A 381 -20.22 25.03 -11.53
C ASN A 381 -18.99 24.88 -10.63
N GLU A 382 -18.73 23.68 -10.10
CA GLU A 382 -17.56 23.36 -9.28
C GLU A 382 -16.35 22.85 -10.10
N LEU A 383 -16.21 23.24 -11.36
CA LEU A 383 -15.02 22.93 -12.17
C LEU A 383 -13.75 23.69 -11.70
N HIS A 384 -13.68 24.12 -10.45
CA HIS A 384 -12.54 24.87 -9.91
C HIS A 384 -12.00 24.43 -8.56
N MET A 385 -12.56 23.42 -7.88
CA MET A 385 -12.03 22.94 -6.60
C MET A 385 -12.00 21.41 -6.45
N ASP A 386 -11.41 20.69 -7.41
CA ASP A 386 -10.78 19.39 -7.10
C ASP A 386 -9.38 19.32 -7.75
N ILE A 387 -8.51 20.23 -7.31
CA ILE A 387 -7.07 20.28 -7.68
C ILE A 387 -6.27 19.20 -6.92
N HIS A 388 -6.86 18.50 -5.95
CA HIS A 388 -6.24 17.33 -5.36
C HIS A 388 -6.63 16.06 -6.14
N GLY A 389 -5.72 15.67 -7.04
CA GLY A 389 -5.76 14.34 -7.65
C GLY A 389 -5.91 13.25 -6.58
N LEU A 390 -6.50 12.11 -6.96
CA LEU A 390 -6.55 10.93 -6.09
C LEU A 390 -5.15 10.70 -5.51
N MET A 391 -5.03 10.82 -4.18
CA MET A 391 -3.74 10.65 -3.52
C MET A 391 -3.52 9.15 -3.34
N CYS A 392 -2.83 8.53 -4.30
CA CYS A 392 -2.51 7.11 -4.25
C CYS A 392 -1.03 6.87 -3.97
N THR A 393 -0.72 6.05 -2.97
CA THR A 393 0.64 5.65 -2.61
C THR A 393 0.78 4.12 -2.61
N PRO A 394 1.95 3.55 -2.93
CA PRO A 394 3.17 4.22 -3.39
C PRO A 394 3.05 4.76 -4.82
N LEU A 395 3.74 5.86 -5.10
CA LEU A 395 3.81 6.42 -6.46
C LEU A 395 4.58 5.46 -7.37
N PRO A 396 4.18 5.33 -8.65
CA PRO A 396 4.94 4.55 -9.62
C PRO A 396 6.33 5.17 -9.83
N ASP A 397 7.36 4.32 -9.76
CA ASP A 397 8.76 4.70 -10.00
C ASP A 397 9.25 4.02 -11.28
N ALA A 398 10.41 4.40 -11.81
CA ALA A 398 10.88 3.88 -13.11
C ALA A 398 11.19 2.38 -13.12
N LEU A 399 11.41 1.79 -11.94
CA LEU A 399 11.54 0.34 -11.72
C LEU A 399 10.19 -0.38 -11.65
N ASN A 400 9.10 0.36 -11.44
CA ASN A 400 7.70 -0.10 -11.43
C ASN A 400 6.80 0.86 -12.23
N PRO A 401 7.00 0.94 -13.56
CA PRO A 401 6.23 1.86 -14.39
C PRO A 401 4.75 1.42 -14.50
N CYS A 402 3.85 2.40 -14.62
CA CYS A 402 2.46 2.15 -15.02
C CYS A 402 2.33 1.75 -16.50
N GLU A 403 3.32 2.12 -17.31
CA GLU A 403 3.44 1.77 -18.72
C GLU A 403 4.10 0.40 -18.91
N ASP A 404 4.35 0.02 -20.15
CA ASP A 404 5.10 -1.19 -20.51
C ASP A 404 6.46 -1.27 -19.80
N VAL A 405 6.94 -2.50 -19.57
CA VAL A 405 8.26 -2.81 -18.97
C VAL A 405 9.37 -1.99 -19.63
N MET A 406 9.29 -1.85 -20.96
CA MET A 406 10.18 -1.00 -21.76
C MET A 406 9.38 0.16 -22.37
N SER A 407 9.40 1.34 -21.74
CA SER A 407 8.59 2.49 -22.21
C SER A 407 8.94 2.93 -23.65
N TRP A 408 10.23 2.96 -24.04
CA TRP A 408 10.69 3.51 -25.32
C TRP A 408 10.80 2.47 -26.46
N SER A 409 10.24 2.78 -27.63
CA SER A 409 10.29 1.91 -28.82
C SER A 409 11.72 1.56 -29.28
N PHE A 410 12.67 2.50 -29.18
CA PHE A 410 14.07 2.24 -29.54
C PHE A 410 14.70 1.18 -28.64
N LEU A 411 14.47 1.27 -27.32
CA LEU A 411 14.99 0.31 -26.35
C LEU A 411 14.44 -1.09 -26.60
N ARG A 412 13.15 -1.22 -26.97
CA ARG A 412 12.53 -2.51 -27.32
C ARG A 412 13.25 -3.15 -28.51
N VAL A 413 13.47 -2.40 -29.59
CA VAL A 413 14.18 -2.91 -30.78
C VAL A 413 15.60 -3.32 -30.40
N LEU A 414 16.30 -2.50 -29.60
CA LEU A 414 17.64 -2.79 -29.14
C LEU A 414 17.72 -4.08 -28.32
N VAL A 415 16.82 -4.29 -27.35
CA VAL A 415 16.81 -5.49 -26.50
C VAL A 415 16.56 -6.75 -27.32
N TRP A 416 15.66 -6.71 -28.29
CA TRP A 416 15.45 -7.82 -29.23
C TRP A 416 16.71 -8.14 -30.03
N VAL A 417 17.37 -7.13 -30.61
CA VAL A 417 18.60 -7.32 -31.39
C VAL A 417 19.73 -7.85 -30.52
N VAL A 418 19.96 -7.25 -29.35
CA VAL A 418 21.04 -7.63 -28.43
C VAL A 418 20.83 -9.04 -27.88
N SER A 419 19.60 -9.40 -27.48
CA SER A 419 19.30 -10.74 -26.94
C SER A 419 19.52 -11.83 -27.99
N LEU A 420 19.01 -11.65 -29.22
CA LEU A 420 19.20 -12.62 -30.31
C LEU A 420 20.67 -12.73 -30.71
N LEU A 421 21.40 -11.61 -30.77
CA LEU A 421 22.83 -11.61 -31.06
C LEU A 421 23.62 -12.32 -29.96
N ALA A 422 23.32 -12.04 -28.69
CA ALA A 422 23.99 -12.66 -27.54
C ALA A 422 23.76 -14.17 -27.53
N ILE A 423 22.53 -14.63 -27.76
CA ILE A 423 22.19 -16.06 -27.81
C ILE A 423 22.92 -16.74 -28.98
N SER A 424 22.78 -16.20 -30.20
CA SER A 424 23.35 -16.82 -31.41
C SER A 424 24.88 -16.83 -31.41
N ALA A 425 25.52 -15.72 -31.05
CA ALA A 425 26.98 -15.61 -31.04
C ALA A 425 27.61 -16.50 -29.96
N ASN A 426 27.06 -16.49 -28.74
CA ASN A 426 27.61 -17.31 -27.66
C ASN A 426 27.31 -18.80 -27.85
N LEU A 427 26.15 -19.16 -28.41
CA LEU A 427 25.86 -20.53 -28.81
C LEU A 427 26.84 -21.02 -29.89
N LEU A 428 27.13 -20.19 -30.88
CA LEU A 428 28.13 -20.50 -31.91
C LEU A 428 29.52 -20.70 -31.29
N VAL A 429 29.95 -19.83 -30.35
CA VAL A 429 31.22 -20.00 -29.63
C VAL A 429 31.25 -21.32 -28.86
N MET A 430 30.19 -21.65 -28.12
CA MET A 430 30.10 -22.92 -27.41
C MET A 430 30.17 -24.12 -28.38
N LEU A 431 29.44 -24.06 -29.50
CA LEU A 431 29.43 -25.12 -30.52
C LEU A 431 30.81 -25.29 -31.15
N ILE A 432 31.50 -24.21 -31.49
CA ILE A 432 32.87 -24.25 -32.03
C ILE A 432 33.83 -24.88 -31.01
N LEU A 433 33.72 -24.49 -29.73
CA LEU A 433 34.59 -25.03 -28.66
C LEU A 433 34.33 -26.51 -28.39
N LEU A 434 33.07 -26.97 -28.48
CA LEU A 434 32.67 -28.37 -28.29
C LEU A 434 33.03 -29.26 -29.50
N THR A 435 32.95 -28.72 -30.73
CA THR A 435 33.24 -29.47 -31.97
C THR A 435 34.72 -29.44 -32.36
N SER A 436 35.53 -28.57 -31.75
CA SER A 436 36.96 -28.48 -32.05
C SER A 436 37.72 -29.73 -31.62
N GLN A 437 38.40 -30.38 -32.57
CA GLN A 437 39.30 -31.52 -32.33
C GLN A 437 40.62 -31.12 -31.66
N GLN A 438 40.80 -29.84 -31.31
CA GLN A 438 42.02 -29.36 -30.68
C GLN A 438 42.03 -29.63 -29.17
N LYS A 439 43.22 -29.87 -28.60
CA LYS A 439 43.35 -30.08 -27.14
C LYS A 439 42.75 -28.90 -26.34
N VAL A 440 41.95 -29.22 -25.33
CA VAL A 440 41.29 -28.23 -24.47
C VAL A 440 42.34 -27.55 -23.59
N SER A 441 42.63 -26.28 -23.89
CA SER A 441 43.48 -25.44 -23.06
C SER A 441 42.66 -24.79 -21.93
N VAL A 442 43.31 -24.42 -20.83
CA VAL A 442 42.65 -23.74 -19.70
C VAL A 442 41.91 -22.48 -20.14
N THR A 443 42.50 -21.69 -21.06
CA THR A 443 41.86 -20.47 -21.55
C THR A 443 40.63 -20.77 -22.40
N ARG A 444 40.64 -21.83 -23.23
CA ARG A 444 39.45 -22.25 -24.00
C ARG A 444 38.34 -22.77 -23.10
N PHE A 445 38.71 -23.51 -22.06
CA PHE A 445 37.77 -23.96 -21.03
C PHE A 445 37.09 -22.77 -20.32
N LEU A 446 37.86 -21.77 -19.88
CA LEU A 446 37.30 -20.57 -19.26
C LEU A 446 36.46 -19.72 -20.23
N MET A 447 36.89 -19.58 -21.50
CA MET A 447 36.09 -18.90 -22.53
C MET A 447 34.76 -19.61 -22.81
N GLY A 448 34.70 -20.94 -22.71
CA GLY A 448 33.45 -21.70 -22.83
C GLY A 448 32.47 -21.39 -21.71
N HIS A 449 32.94 -21.28 -20.47
CA HIS A 449 32.09 -20.88 -19.34
C HIS A 449 31.62 -19.43 -19.42
N LEU A 450 32.46 -18.52 -19.92
CA LEU A 450 32.07 -17.13 -20.18
C LEU A 450 30.98 -17.06 -21.24
N ALA A 451 31.13 -17.78 -22.35
CA ALA A 451 30.11 -17.87 -23.39
C ALA A 451 28.78 -18.47 -22.85
N PHE A 452 28.86 -19.45 -21.95
CA PHE A 452 27.67 -19.99 -21.29
C PHE A 452 26.96 -18.97 -20.41
N ALA A 453 27.71 -18.18 -19.62
CA ALA A 453 27.14 -17.12 -18.79
C ALA A 453 26.47 -16.03 -19.65
N ASP A 454 27.12 -15.59 -20.72
CA ASP A 454 26.59 -14.56 -21.63
C ASP A 454 25.38 -15.08 -22.43
N PHE A 455 25.35 -16.37 -22.77
CA PHE A 455 24.17 -17.04 -23.33
C PHE A 455 22.99 -17.01 -22.36
N CYS A 456 23.23 -17.33 -21.08
CA CYS A 456 22.20 -17.25 -20.03
C CYS A 456 21.66 -15.83 -19.86
N MET A 457 22.55 -14.82 -19.89
CA MET A 457 22.15 -13.42 -19.86
C MET A 457 21.31 -13.03 -21.08
N GLY A 458 21.65 -13.52 -22.27
CA GLY A 458 20.84 -13.36 -23.48
C GLY A 458 19.44 -13.97 -23.37
N MET A 459 19.33 -15.17 -22.79
CA MET A 459 18.04 -15.83 -22.51
C MET A 459 17.18 -15.04 -21.52
N TYR A 460 17.79 -14.46 -20.48
CA TYR A 460 17.11 -13.55 -19.56
C TYR A 460 16.54 -12.32 -20.31
N LEU A 461 17.35 -11.64 -21.12
CA LEU A 461 16.90 -10.47 -21.88
C LEU A 461 15.79 -10.82 -22.87
N LEU A 462 15.87 -11.98 -23.53
CA LEU A 462 14.82 -12.47 -24.42
C LEU A 462 13.51 -12.71 -23.67
N LEU A 463 13.58 -13.31 -22.47
CA LEU A 463 12.40 -13.57 -21.64
C LEU A 463 11.71 -12.26 -21.22
N ILE A 464 12.47 -11.24 -20.82
CA ILE A 464 11.92 -9.90 -20.55
C ILE A 464 11.27 -9.30 -21.82
N ALA A 465 11.91 -9.44 -22.98
CA ALA A 465 11.38 -8.95 -24.25
C ALA A 465 10.08 -9.66 -24.68
N CYS A 466 9.95 -10.96 -24.41
CA CYS A 466 8.73 -11.72 -24.64
C CYS A 466 7.57 -11.26 -23.74
N VAL A 467 7.84 -11.00 -22.45
CA VAL A 467 6.83 -10.49 -21.51
C VAL A 467 6.38 -9.10 -21.93
N ASP A 468 7.30 -8.20 -22.29
CA ASP A 468 6.98 -6.86 -22.79
C ASP A 468 6.05 -6.89 -24.01
N LEU A 469 6.29 -7.81 -24.97
CA LEU A 469 5.40 -8.02 -26.10
C LEU A 469 4.02 -8.57 -25.69
N TYR A 470 3.98 -9.51 -24.75
CA TYR A 470 2.75 -10.15 -24.30
C TYR A 470 1.84 -9.19 -23.52
N THR A 471 2.41 -8.39 -22.63
CA THR A 471 1.68 -7.47 -21.75
C THR A 471 1.52 -6.07 -22.35
N ARG A 472 1.78 -5.91 -23.64
CA ARG A 472 1.83 -4.61 -24.31
C ARG A 472 0.55 -3.79 -24.07
N SER A 473 0.71 -2.52 -23.73
CA SER A 473 -0.33 -1.55 -23.38
C SER A 473 -1.21 -1.87 -22.17
N HIS A 474 -1.07 -3.06 -21.58
CA HIS A 474 -1.85 -3.52 -20.43
C HIS A 474 -0.96 -4.04 -19.29
N TYR A 475 0.31 -3.63 -19.23
CA TYR A 475 1.26 -4.14 -18.23
C TYR A 475 0.75 -3.95 -16.80
N TYR A 476 0.16 -2.80 -16.47
CA TYR A 476 -0.37 -2.54 -15.11
C TYR A 476 -1.38 -3.60 -14.61
N GLN A 477 -2.14 -4.25 -15.50
CA GLN A 477 -3.10 -5.30 -15.15
C GLN A 477 -2.40 -6.64 -14.86
N TYR A 478 -1.33 -6.93 -15.60
CA TYR A 478 -0.58 -8.19 -15.49
C TYR A 478 0.68 -8.08 -14.61
N ALA A 479 1.06 -6.88 -14.18
CA ALA A 479 2.30 -6.60 -13.45
C ALA A 479 2.43 -7.44 -12.18
N ILE A 480 1.37 -7.50 -11.36
CA ILE A 480 1.37 -8.28 -10.12
C ILE A 480 1.46 -9.78 -10.41
N ALA A 481 0.77 -10.26 -11.44
CA ALA A 481 0.83 -11.67 -11.85
C ALA A 481 2.21 -12.05 -12.39
N TRP A 482 2.88 -11.15 -13.10
CA TRP A 482 4.25 -11.31 -13.57
C TRP A 482 5.24 -11.32 -12.41
N GLN A 483 5.24 -10.26 -11.59
CA GLN A 483 6.16 -10.04 -10.49
C GLN A 483 6.06 -11.12 -9.41
N THR A 484 4.84 -11.53 -9.03
CA THR A 484 4.62 -12.61 -8.05
C THR A 484 4.66 -14.02 -8.66
N GLY A 485 4.76 -14.10 -9.99
CA GLY A 485 4.77 -15.35 -10.74
C GLY A 485 6.13 -16.05 -10.73
N SER A 486 6.12 -17.35 -11.07
CA SER A 486 7.34 -18.14 -11.20
C SER A 486 8.26 -17.66 -12.35
N GLY A 487 7.69 -17.00 -13.36
CA GLY A 487 8.45 -16.43 -14.48
C GLY A 487 9.45 -15.37 -14.04
N CYS A 488 9.05 -14.46 -13.16
CA CYS A 488 9.95 -13.43 -12.63
C CYS A 488 11.03 -14.01 -11.71
N ASN A 489 10.67 -15.00 -10.89
CA ASN A 489 11.65 -15.74 -10.06
C ASN A 489 12.71 -16.45 -10.92
N LEU A 490 12.32 -17.09 -12.03
CA LEU A 490 13.25 -17.71 -12.97
C LEU A 490 14.14 -16.67 -13.66
N ALA A 491 13.56 -15.56 -14.09
CA ALA A 491 14.29 -14.45 -14.72
C ALA A 491 15.35 -13.87 -13.78
N GLY A 492 14.98 -13.59 -12.54
CA GLY A 492 15.88 -13.04 -11.51
C GLY A 492 16.99 -14.01 -11.12
N MET A 493 16.67 -15.30 -10.99
CA MET A 493 17.69 -16.33 -10.73
C MET A 493 18.68 -16.42 -11.90
N LEU A 494 18.18 -16.42 -13.13
CA LEU A 494 19.00 -16.49 -14.34
C LEU A 494 19.90 -15.25 -14.50
N SER A 495 19.38 -14.06 -14.20
CA SER A 495 20.14 -12.81 -14.33
C SER A 495 21.30 -12.74 -13.32
N VAL A 496 21.04 -13.01 -12.03
CA VAL A 496 22.07 -13.02 -10.98
C VAL A 496 23.10 -14.13 -11.25
N PHE A 497 22.64 -15.34 -11.56
CA PHE A 497 23.55 -16.44 -11.87
C PHE A 497 24.46 -16.11 -13.06
N ALA A 498 23.90 -15.57 -14.15
CA ALA A 498 24.65 -15.21 -15.35
C ALA A 498 25.65 -14.07 -15.08
N SER A 499 25.23 -13.00 -14.39
CA SER A 499 26.10 -11.86 -14.11
C SER A 499 27.27 -12.25 -13.21
N GLU A 500 27.00 -12.97 -12.12
CA GLU A 500 28.02 -13.39 -11.15
C GLU A 500 29.00 -14.40 -11.78
N LEU A 501 28.50 -15.35 -12.57
CA LEU A 501 29.36 -16.32 -13.25
C LEU A 501 30.25 -15.65 -14.30
N SER A 502 29.74 -14.65 -15.01
CA SER A 502 30.51 -13.88 -16.00
C SER A 502 31.64 -13.09 -15.32
N VAL A 503 31.34 -12.35 -14.25
CA VAL A 503 32.32 -11.58 -13.47
C VAL A 503 33.38 -12.51 -12.86
N TYR A 504 32.95 -13.62 -12.23
CA TYR A 504 33.85 -14.61 -11.66
C TYR A 504 34.78 -15.21 -12.73
N THR A 505 34.23 -15.61 -13.87
CA THR A 505 35.03 -16.19 -14.97
C THR A 505 36.02 -15.17 -15.53
N LEU A 506 35.62 -13.91 -15.69
CA LEU A 506 36.48 -12.82 -16.15
C LEU A 506 37.66 -12.59 -15.18
N THR A 507 37.41 -12.60 -13.87
CA THR A 507 38.47 -12.45 -12.86
C THR A 507 39.47 -13.60 -12.92
N LEU A 508 39.01 -14.84 -13.09
CA LEU A 508 39.88 -16.01 -13.24
C LEU A 508 40.70 -15.97 -14.53
N ILE A 509 40.11 -15.54 -15.66
CA ILE A 509 40.85 -15.33 -16.91
C ILE A 509 41.97 -14.31 -16.67
N SER A 510 41.66 -13.22 -15.99
CA SER A 510 42.58 -12.13 -15.68
C SER A 510 43.74 -12.59 -14.78
N LEU A 511 43.44 -13.27 -13.68
CA LEU A 511 44.43 -13.84 -12.75
C LEU A 511 45.30 -14.90 -13.43
N LYS A 512 44.70 -15.76 -14.25
CA LYS A 512 45.43 -16.78 -15.01
C LYS A 512 46.39 -16.12 -16.01
N ARG A 513 45.97 -15.06 -16.69
CA ARG A 513 46.83 -14.30 -17.61
C ARG A 513 47.96 -13.61 -16.88
N TRP A 514 47.66 -12.91 -15.78
CA TRP A 514 48.65 -12.26 -14.94
C TRP A 514 49.69 -13.26 -14.42
N HIS A 515 49.25 -14.39 -13.86
CA HIS A 515 50.16 -15.44 -13.38
C HIS A 515 51.01 -16.04 -14.51
N ALA A 516 50.45 -16.25 -15.70
CA ALA A 516 51.19 -16.83 -16.81
C ALA A 516 52.30 -15.90 -17.33
N ILE A 517 52.05 -14.59 -17.36
CA ILE A 517 53.03 -13.58 -17.79
C ILE A 517 54.08 -13.36 -16.69
N TYR A 518 53.66 -13.25 -15.43
CA TYR A 518 54.56 -13.05 -14.30
C TYR A 518 55.53 -14.22 -14.09
N TYR A 519 55.03 -15.46 -14.17
CA TYR A 519 55.84 -16.66 -13.98
C TYR A 519 56.31 -17.29 -15.31
N ALA A 520 56.35 -16.53 -16.40
CA ALA A 520 56.73 -17.02 -17.73
C ALA A 520 58.11 -17.73 -17.76
N MET A 521 59.00 -17.40 -16.82
CA MET A 521 60.36 -17.95 -16.69
C MET A 521 60.48 -19.25 -15.85
N ARG A 522 59.39 -19.80 -15.29
CA ARG A 522 59.40 -21.10 -14.57
C ARG A 522 58.34 -22.07 -15.10
N PRO A 523 58.70 -23.06 -15.95
CA PRO A 523 57.76 -24.00 -16.58
C PRO A 523 56.92 -24.85 -15.61
N ASP A 524 57.42 -25.09 -14.40
CA ASP A 524 56.82 -26.05 -13.45
C ASP A 524 55.57 -25.54 -12.70
N ARG A 525 55.26 -24.25 -12.78
CA ARG A 525 54.09 -23.63 -12.09
C ARG A 525 52.91 -23.29 -13.01
N LYS A 526 52.74 -23.97 -14.14
CA LYS A 526 51.57 -23.75 -15.02
C LYS A 526 50.30 -24.33 -14.38
N MET A 527 49.28 -23.48 -14.15
CA MET A 527 47.95 -23.92 -13.72
C MET A 527 47.40 -24.98 -14.68
N ARG A 528 47.26 -26.21 -14.20
CA ARG A 528 46.70 -27.36 -14.93
C ARG A 528 45.18 -27.26 -15.03
N LEU A 529 44.58 -27.94 -16.02
CA LEU A 529 43.14 -27.97 -16.24
C LEU A 529 42.36 -28.44 -15.01
N ARG A 530 42.89 -29.41 -14.24
CA ARG A 530 42.27 -29.89 -12.99
C ARG A 530 42.04 -28.77 -11.97
N HIS A 531 43.04 -27.91 -11.75
CA HIS A 531 42.91 -26.78 -10.82
C HIS A 531 41.88 -25.76 -11.33
N ALA A 532 41.88 -25.47 -12.63
CA ALA A 532 40.89 -24.57 -13.23
C ALA A 532 39.46 -25.13 -13.13
N ALA A 533 39.28 -26.44 -13.31
CA ALA A 533 37.98 -27.09 -13.16
C ALA A 533 37.48 -27.03 -11.71
N VAL A 534 38.35 -27.25 -10.72
CA VAL A 534 37.99 -27.11 -9.29
C VAL A 534 37.62 -25.67 -8.95
N LEU A 535 38.39 -24.68 -9.41
CA LEU A 535 38.07 -23.26 -9.21
C LEU A 535 36.72 -22.90 -9.85
N MET A 536 36.46 -23.35 -11.08
CA MET A 536 35.18 -23.13 -11.74
C MET A 536 34.03 -23.80 -11.00
N LEU A 537 34.21 -25.02 -10.47
CA LEU A 537 33.18 -25.70 -9.69
C LEU A 537 32.81 -24.89 -8.43
N VAL A 538 33.80 -24.34 -7.71
CA VAL A 538 33.58 -23.47 -6.56
C VAL A 538 32.83 -22.20 -6.98
N GLY A 539 33.24 -21.57 -8.08
CA GLY A 539 32.54 -20.40 -8.63
C GLY A 539 31.08 -20.70 -8.97
N TRP A 540 30.81 -21.81 -9.63
CA TRP A 540 29.45 -22.26 -9.94
C TRP A 540 28.58 -22.42 -8.69
N LEU A 541 29.11 -23.12 -7.67
CA LEU A 541 28.39 -23.31 -6.41
C LEU A 541 28.10 -21.97 -5.73
N LEU A 542 29.05 -21.02 -5.75
CA LEU A 542 28.86 -19.69 -5.19
C LEU A 542 27.80 -18.88 -5.96
N CYS A 543 27.85 -18.86 -7.30
CA CYS A 543 26.88 -18.13 -8.12
C CYS A 543 25.47 -18.71 -7.98
N VAL A 544 25.33 -20.05 -7.93
CA VAL A 544 24.04 -20.70 -7.67
C VAL A 544 23.54 -20.37 -6.27
N PHE A 545 24.41 -20.41 -5.26
CA PHE A 545 24.04 -20.02 -3.91
C PHE A 545 23.52 -18.57 -3.86
N LEU A 546 24.24 -17.61 -4.45
CA LEU A 546 23.81 -16.21 -4.51
C LEU A 546 22.47 -16.04 -5.24
N ALA A 547 22.27 -16.74 -6.37
CA ALA A 547 21.01 -16.68 -7.13
C ALA A 547 19.82 -17.34 -6.42
N LEU A 548 20.06 -18.27 -5.48
CA LEU A 548 18.98 -18.92 -4.71
C LEU A 548 18.57 -18.12 -3.47
N LEU A 549 19.44 -17.27 -2.90
CA LEU A 549 19.16 -16.51 -1.68
C LEU A 549 17.86 -15.68 -1.74
N PRO A 550 17.53 -14.96 -2.84
CA PRO A 550 16.26 -14.24 -2.92
C PRO A 550 15.03 -15.15 -3.05
N LEU A 551 15.19 -16.44 -3.35
CA LEU A 551 14.06 -17.39 -3.39
C LEU A 551 13.73 -17.98 -2.03
N VAL A 552 14.73 -18.09 -1.13
CA VAL A 552 14.54 -18.52 0.27
C VAL A 552 14.15 -17.38 1.21
N GLY A 553 13.90 -16.18 0.68
CA GLY A 553 13.34 -15.06 1.45
C GLY A 553 14.36 -14.13 2.11
N VAL A 554 15.65 -14.21 1.74
CA VAL A 554 16.67 -13.24 2.20
C VAL A 554 16.50 -11.89 1.49
N SER A 555 16.06 -11.93 0.23
CA SER A 555 15.70 -10.77 -0.61
C SER A 555 14.52 -11.18 -1.50
N SER A 556 14.11 -10.35 -2.46
CA SER A 556 13.00 -10.65 -3.36
C SER A 556 13.26 -10.17 -4.78
N TYR A 557 12.98 -11.02 -5.77
CA TYR A 557 12.97 -10.64 -7.19
C TYR A 557 11.67 -9.94 -7.63
N GLN A 558 10.66 -9.89 -6.76
CA GLN A 558 9.30 -9.47 -7.12
C GLN A 558 9.11 -7.95 -7.06
N LYS A 559 10.08 -7.22 -6.49
CA LYS A 559 9.97 -5.78 -6.23
C LYS A 559 10.08 -4.91 -7.49
N VAL A 560 10.74 -5.38 -8.54
CA VAL A 560 11.07 -4.61 -9.76
C VAL A 560 10.56 -5.35 -11.00
N SER A 561 10.04 -4.62 -12.00
CA SER A 561 9.47 -5.20 -13.24
C SER A 561 10.42 -6.11 -14.03
N ILE A 562 11.72 -5.78 -14.02
CA ILE A 562 12.79 -6.57 -14.67
C ILE A 562 13.38 -7.67 -13.78
N CYS A 563 12.78 -7.94 -12.62
CA CYS A 563 13.12 -9.07 -11.75
C CYS A 563 14.54 -9.04 -11.16
N LEU A 564 15.08 -7.86 -10.90
CA LEU A 564 16.35 -7.69 -10.18
C LEU A 564 16.12 -7.66 -8.67
N PRO A 565 17.04 -8.22 -7.86
CA PRO A 565 16.91 -8.21 -6.41
C PRO A 565 17.31 -6.84 -5.88
N MET A 566 16.36 -5.89 -5.87
CA MET A 566 16.56 -4.51 -5.42
C MET A 566 15.69 -4.19 -4.19
N ASP A 567 15.42 -5.22 -3.37
CA ASP A 567 14.63 -5.06 -2.15
C ASP A 567 15.46 -4.38 -1.04
N THR A 568 14.95 -3.26 -0.53
CA THR A 568 15.58 -2.43 0.50
C THR A 568 14.74 -2.29 1.76
N GLU A 569 13.60 -2.99 1.87
CA GLU A 569 12.70 -2.83 3.02
C GLU A 569 13.23 -3.50 4.28
N THR A 570 13.93 -4.64 4.13
CA THR A 570 14.50 -5.37 5.26
C THR A 570 16.03 -5.18 5.31
N THR A 571 16.57 -5.17 6.53
CA THR A 571 18.03 -5.07 6.75
C THR A 571 18.78 -6.24 6.10
N ALA A 572 18.18 -7.44 6.11
CA ALA A 572 18.74 -8.62 5.46
C ALA A 572 18.79 -8.47 3.94
N ALA A 573 17.70 -8.00 3.31
CA ALA A 573 17.65 -7.77 1.87
C ALA A 573 18.64 -6.67 1.44
N GLN A 574 18.67 -5.55 2.18
CA GLN A 574 19.61 -4.47 1.93
C GLN A 574 21.07 -4.95 2.04
N ALA A 575 21.40 -5.72 3.08
CA ALA A 575 22.74 -6.28 3.25
C ALA A 575 23.12 -7.24 2.10
N TYR A 576 22.18 -8.04 1.61
CA TYR A 576 22.39 -8.92 0.45
C TYR A 576 22.72 -8.10 -0.81
N VAL A 577 21.90 -7.09 -1.14
CA VAL A 577 22.10 -6.25 -2.34
C VAL A 577 23.43 -5.51 -2.28
N VAL A 578 23.80 -4.97 -1.11
CA VAL A 578 25.11 -4.33 -0.90
C VAL A 578 26.26 -5.32 -1.08
N SER A 579 26.15 -6.50 -0.48
CA SER A 579 27.19 -7.55 -0.57
C SER A 579 27.41 -7.97 -2.02
N VAL A 580 26.30 -8.28 -2.71
CA VAL A 580 26.03 -8.10 -4.15
C VAL A 580 27.03 -7.25 -4.93
N LEU A 581 26.74 -5.95 -4.86
CA LEU A 581 27.40 -4.87 -5.57
C LEU A 581 28.87 -4.71 -5.14
N VAL A 582 29.17 -4.84 -3.85
CA VAL A 582 30.55 -4.69 -3.33
C VAL A 582 31.45 -5.80 -3.84
N VAL A 583 31.00 -7.06 -3.88
CA VAL A 583 31.78 -8.17 -4.45
C VAL A 583 32.09 -7.90 -5.93
N ASN A 584 31.12 -7.40 -6.69
CA ASN A 584 31.32 -7.03 -8.09
C ASN A 584 32.33 -5.88 -8.27
N VAL A 585 32.28 -4.86 -7.41
CA VAL A 585 33.27 -3.76 -7.42
C VAL A 585 34.67 -4.29 -7.06
N ILE A 586 34.80 -5.14 -6.05
CA ILE A 586 36.09 -5.74 -5.66
C ILE A 586 36.65 -6.59 -6.80
N ALA A 587 35.82 -7.43 -7.43
CA ALA A 587 36.19 -8.24 -8.59
C ALA A 587 36.72 -7.37 -9.73
N PHE A 588 36.04 -6.26 -10.03
CA PHE A 588 36.48 -5.29 -11.02
C PHE A 588 37.85 -4.67 -10.67
N MET A 589 38.05 -4.25 -9.42
CA MET A 589 39.32 -3.69 -8.97
C MET A 589 40.48 -4.69 -9.09
N VAL A 590 40.24 -5.96 -8.75
CA VAL A 590 41.24 -7.04 -8.93
C VAL A 590 41.63 -7.18 -10.40
N VAL A 591 40.66 -7.18 -11.31
CA VAL A 591 40.91 -7.24 -12.76
C VAL A 591 41.74 -6.04 -13.20
N CYS A 592 41.36 -4.82 -12.82
CA CYS A 592 42.11 -3.60 -13.14
C CYS A 592 43.56 -3.65 -12.67
N LEU A 593 43.80 -4.03 -11.40
CA LEU A 593 45.14 -4.13 -10.84
C LEU A 593 45.99 -5.18 -11.58
N CYS A 594 45.40 -6.33 -11.92
CA CYS A 594 46.09 -7.36 -12.69
C CYS A 594 46.57 -6.83 -14.05
N TYR A 595 45.72 -6.09 -14.77
CA TYR A 595 46.07 -5.56 -16.09
C TYR A 595 46.98 -4.34 -16.04
N LEU A 596 46.85 -3.47 -15.04
CA LEU A 596 47.80 -2.39 -14.80
C LEU A 596 49.20 -2.97 -14.59
N HIS A 597 49.31 -4.02 -13.78
CA HIS A 597 50.57 -4.71 -13.54
C HIS A 597 51.13 -5.39 -14.81
N ILE A 598 50.27 -6.06 -15.60
CA ILE A 598 50.68 -6.62 -16.90
C ILE A 598 51.19 -5.52 -17.83
N TYR A 599 50.49 -4.38 -17.90
CA TYR A 599 50.87 -3.25 -18.74
C TYR A 599 52.25 -2.68 -18.34
N CYS A 600 52.46 -2.44 -17.04
CA CYS A 600 53.76 -1.99 -16.53
C CYS A 600 54.89 -2.99 -16.83
N MET A 601 54.63 -4.31 -16.71
CA MET A 601 55.64 -5.33 -17.03
C MET A 601 55.96 -5.40 -18.53
N VAL A 602 54.95 -5.29 -19.40
CA VAL A 602 55.13 -5.36 -20.86
C VAL A 602 55.87 -4.14 -21.40
N HIS A 603 55.71 -2.98 -20.76
CA HIS A 603 56.38 -1.73 -21.15
C HIS A 603 57.75 -1.54 -20.48
N ASN A 604 58.16 -2.45 -19.58
CA ASN A 604 59.46 -2.37 -18.93
C ASN A 604 60.57 -2.82 -19.91
N PRO A 605 61.55 -1.97 -20.25
CA PRO A 605 62.55 -2.25 -21.29
C PRO A 605 63.48 -3.45 -20.99
N GLN A 606 63.51 -3.94 -19.75
CA GLN A 606 64.29 -5.12 -19.36
C GLN A 606 63.60 -6.46 -19.68
N HIS A 607 62.31 -6.46 -20.03
CA HIS A 607 61.58 -7.67 -20.43
C HIS A 607 61.33 -7.70 -21.95
N GLN A 608 61.90 -8.69 -22.65
CA GLN A 608 61.56 -8.95 -24.05
C GLN A 608 60.14 -9.54 -24.14
N SER A 609 59.12 -8.68 -24.19
CA SER A 609 57.73 -9.10 -24.39
C SER A 609 57.50 -9.48 -25.86
N SER A 610 56.83 -10.61 -26.11
CA SER A 610 56.53 -11.00 -27.50
C SER A 610 55.43 -10.10 -28.07
N ARG A 611 55.52 -9.76 -29.36
CA ARG A 611 54.51 -8.96 -30.09
C ARG A 611 53.11 -9.62 -30.05
N CYS A 612 53.06 -10.94 -29.82
CA CYS A 612 51.83 -11.71 -29.67
C CYS A 612 51.13 -11.42 -28.33
N ASP A 613 51.90 -11.30 -27.25
CA ASP A 613 51.39 -11.03 -25.89
C ASP A 613 50.80 -9.62 -25.79
N THR A 614 51.40 -8.63 -26.46
CA THR A 614 50.87 -7.25 -26.56
C THR A 614 49.53 -7.21 -27.30
N SER A 615 49.41 -7.93 -28.42
CA SER A 615 48.17 -7.96 -29.20
C SER A 615 47.02 -8.65 -28.44
N MET A 616 47.35 -9.68 -27.66
CA MET A 616 46.38 -10.44 -26.86
C MET A 616 45.97 -9.66 -25.60
N ALA A 617 46.90 -8.97 -24.94
CA ALA A 617 46.60 -8.07 -23.82
C ALA A 617 45.68 -6.91 -24.24
N LYS A 618 45.89 -6.32 -25.42
CA LYS A 618 45.02 -5.25 -25.96
C LYS A 618 43.58 -5.73 -26.14
N ARG A 619 43.37 -6.93 -26.70
CA ARG A 619 42.02 -7.51 -26.89
C ARG A 619 41.31 -7.77 -25.55
N MET A 620 42.04 -8.22 -24.54
CA MET A 620 41.47 -8.45 -23.20
C MET A 620 41.18 -7.13 -22.47
N ALA A 621 42.03 -6.11 -22.62
CA ALA A 621 41.81 -4.79 -22.03
C ALA A 621 40.54 -4.10 -22.58
N VAL A 622 40.26 -4.27 -23.89
CA VAL A 622 39.01 -3.79 -24.48
C VAL A 622 37.80 -4.47 -23.84
N LEU A 623 37.84 -5.79 -23.66
CA LEU A 623 36.76 -6.57 -23.03
C LEU A 623 36.47 -6.09 -21.59
N ILE A 624 37.51 -5.76 -20.83
CA ILE A 624 37.39 -5.24 -19.46
C ILE A 624 36.83 -3.84 -19.43
N PHE A 625 37.30 -2.96 -20.32
CA PHE A 625 36.79 -1.60 -20.42
C PHE A 625 35.32 -1.58 -20.82
N THR A 626 34.89 -2.43 -21.74
CA THR A 626 33.47 -2.55 -22.09
C THR A 626 32.65 -3.09 -20.93
N ASN A 627 33.13 -4.09 -20.19
CA ASN A 627 32.43 -4.60 -19.01
C ASN A 627 32.30 -3.54 -17.90
N PHE A 628 33.34 -2.72 -17.70
CA PHE A 628 33.31 -1.59 -16.77
C PHE A 628 32.23 -0.58 -17.13
N LEU A 629 32.20 -0.15 -18.40
CA LEU A 629 31.21 0.83 -18.86
C LEU A 629 29.77 0.33 -18.69
N CYS A 630 29.54 -0.97 -18.82
CA CYS A 630 28.22 -1.57 -18.57
C CYS A 630 27.88 -1.68 -17.07
N LEU A 631 28.88 -1.93 -16.20
CA LEU A 631 28.67 -2.18 -14.77
C LEU A 631 28.61 -0.90 -13.93
N VAL A 632 29.33 0.17 -14.32
CA VAL A 632 29.39 1.43 -13.56
C VAL A 632 28.02 2.06 -13.32
N PRO A 633 27.14 2.21 -14.34
CA PRO A 633 25.81 2.78 -14.12
C PRO A 633 25.01 1.93 -13.13
N ILE A 634 25.05 0.60 -13.27
CA ILE A 634 24.31 -0.34 -12.42
C ILE A 634 24.78 -0.22 -10.96
N CYS A 635 26.08 -0.22 -10.71
CA CYS A 635 26.63 -0.07 -9.37
C CYS A 635 26.34 1.31 -8.76
N PHE A 636 26.45 2.38 -9.57
CA PHE A 636 26.20 3.74 -9.12
C PHE A 636 24.73 3.93 -8.69
N TYR A 637 23.78 3.54 -9.54
CA TYR A 637 22.36 3.64 -9.22
C TYR A 637 21.94 2.67 -8.11
N GLY A 638 22.49 1.45 -8.09
CA GLY A 638 22.26 0.49 -7.01
C GLY A 638 22.70 1.01 -5.64
N LEU A 639 23.89 1.60 -5.55
CA LEU A 639 24.39 2.21 -4.29
C LEU A 639 23.60 3.46 -3.90
N SER A 640 23.23 4.32 -4.86
CA SER A 640 22.43 5.53 -4.62
C SER A 640 21.03 5.19 -4.08
N ALA A 641 20.38 4.14 -4.61
CA ALA A 641 19.09 3.66 -4.12
C ALA A 641 19.20 3.14 -2.67
N VAL A 642 20.26 2.39 -2.36
CA VAL A 642 20.49 1.84 -1.02
C VAL A 642 20.78 2.93 0.03
N LEU A 643 21.47 4.00 -0.34
CA LEU A 643 21.78 5.13 0.55
C LEU A 643 20.60 6.08 0.79
N HIS A 644 19.42 5.77 0.24
CA HIS A 644 18.20 6.57 0.34
C HIS A 644 18.37 8.03 -0.16
N GLN A 645 19.34 8.25 -1.05
CA GLN A 645 19.55 9.51 -1.76
C GLN A 645 19.50 9.22 -3.27
N PRO A 646 18.31 9.12 -3.88
CA PRO A 646 18.20 8.99 -5.33
C PRO A 646 18.64 10.31 -5.97
N LEU A 647 19.88 10.38 -6.47
CA LEU A 647 20.47 11.59 -7.06
C LEU A 647 19.88 11.93 -8.45
N MET A 648 19.25 10.96 -9.12
CA MET A 648 18.34 11.13 -10.25
C MET A 648 17.26 10.04 -10.16
N THR A 649 16.01 10.37 -10.45
CA THR A 649 14.98 9.34 -10.58
C THR A 649 15.30 8.50 -11.80
N VAL A 650 15.12 7.17 -11.74
CA VAL A 650 15.39 6.30 -12.89
C VAL A 650 14.49 6.69 -14.09
N THR A 651 13.40 7.41 -13.85
CA THR A 651 12.51 8.02 -14.85
C THR A 651 13.22 9.05 -15.70
N ASP A 652 14.08 9.88 -15.11
CA ASP A 652 14.89 10.87 -15.83
C ASP A 652 16.07 10.22 -16.56
N SER A 653 16.51 9.04 -16.09
CA SER A 653 17.58 8.26 -16.74
C SER A 653 17.14 7.46 -17.98
N LYS A 654 15.82 7.45 -18.29
CA LYS A 654 15.28 6.82 -19.50
C LYS A 654 15.50 7.65 -20.78
N VAL A 655 16.16 8.81 -20.70
CA VAL A 655 16.47 9.70 -21.82
C VAL A 655 17.81 9.37 -22.48
#